data_AF-A0A938US71-F1
#
_entry.id   AF-A0A938US71-F1
#
_cell.length_a   1.000
_cell.length_b   1.000
_cell.length_c   1.000
_cell.angle_alpha   90.00
_cell.angle_beta   90.00
_cell.angle_gamma   90.00
#
_symmetry.space_group_name_H-M   'P 1'
#
loop_
_entity.id
_entity.type
_entity.pdbx_description
1 polymer ?
#
loop_
_entity_poly.entity_id
_entity_poly.type
_entity_poly.pdbx_seq_one_letter_code
_entity_poly.pdbx_strand_id
1 'polypeptide(L)'
;MAPGPMLARHPARPGACTALTEPDRDPAPCEPPTDRWTLAWWLLMAFCTGLAMWPLWVGSWLPLYDAAQVAHQASVIWDWNVEPGFRRDFVRAAFPTPNWLGIGLVTALAPLGGVLVAHKMVLSLCVLGVIAASAWLLRAAGQSRWLALAALPWAWHQEMFIGHLAHSLGMPLFLGLVAAHVGLARRPGPWRALLVALLFGVLAVTHLLLWALATVTIPIAGAAVGWTQNRWRGLAAGALRDLGLAMPGWALIIPWYVRDVASAGPAEFSAEWRLPIDSLRTVFGQMFDVFAPRGSALDSLADLLFNRPGDVISALWWIGLGLWALAALRSDRTAAGDGLGARYLTWMAGLVALAFLVFPVHVFRPVWVHGLGTRLVAPMLLLAGVAVRLDPMRPAPSVRLRTWAGSLALLAAAVWLPISTARSAILVQPEFDHMAEALSAIPRGKAVLVLRPRYESHWMQMHLFADVGQYAAVLRGAAVPQVFIDPVLQPVRTAPGRTRPAPPGDDHERFNWHDHGRYYDYVALFRDPFAAEPRYEALLRSWPRVYQRGKWQVFQNLHPEPWPPPPPPTPPPRDPDAQVAESIADTVGALLGFGWTLPYAIDSALVERDEALRAALGMPSRNPGAEAPLAPVPGQERLPDALPIAVTSDAADVPSVLFAPRPVVLPPALVAPIEPPLPEPIR
;
A
#
# COMPACT_ATOMS: atom_id res chain seq x y z
N MET A 1 24.66 -75.11 -46.08
CA MET A 1 23.84 -73.89 -46.04
C MET A 1 23.22 -73.80 -44.66
N ALA A 2 23.65 -72.84 -43.85
CA ALA A 2 23.18 -72.63 -42.48
C ALA A 2 22.01 -71.61 -42.46
N PRO A 3 21.03 -71.72 -41.54
CA PRO A 3 19.92 -70.78 -41.44
C PRO A 3 20.34 -69.52 -40.66
N GLY A 4 20.00 -68.35 -41.19
CA GLY A 4 20.26 -67.05 -40.57
C GLY A 4 19.34 -66.73 -39.38
N PRO A 5 19.76 -65.80 -38.50
CA PRO A 5 19.02 -65.50 -37.27
C PRO A 5 17.77 -64.66 -37.54
N MET A 6 16.67 -65.12 -36.96
CA MET A 6 15.36 -64.48 -36.95
C MET A 6 15.40 -63.25 -36.02
N LEU A 7 15.30 -62.05 -36.58
CA LEU A 7 15.17 -60.79 -35.84
C LEU A 7 13.81 -60.76 -35.12
N ALA A 8 13.84 -60.82 -33.79
CA ALA A 8 12.68 -60.63 -32.93
C ALA A 8 12.12 -59.21 -33.09
N ARG A 9 10.90 -59.10 -33.62
CA ARG A 9 10.14 -57.84 -33.65
C ARG A 9 9.70 -57.48 -32.24
N HIS A 10 10.22 -56.38 -31.70
CA HIS A 10 9.71 -55.79 -30.47
C HIS A 10 8.25 -55.36 -30.66
N PRO A 11 7.35 -55.65 -29.69
CA PRO A 11 5.98 -55.17 -29.73
C PRO A 11 5.96 -53.63 -29.66
N ALA A 12 5.28 -53.03 -30.64
CA ALA A 12 5.09 -51.59 -30.75
C ALA A 12 4.46 -51.03 -29.46
N ARG A 13 5.12 -50.03 -28.86
CA ARG A 13 4.57 -49.27 -27.73
C ARG A 13 3.29 -48.56 -28.20
N PRO A 14 2.13 -48.81 -27.57
CA PRO A 14 0.93 -48.04 -27.86
C PRO A 14 1.13 -46.59 -27.37
N GLY A 15 0.97 -45.63 -28.28
CA GLY A 15 0.88 -44.20 -27.93
C GLY A 15 2.03 -43.29 -28.38
N ALA A 16 2.95 -43.74 -29.23
CA ALA A 16 3.79 -42.79 -29.95
C ALA A 16 2.91 -42.07 -30.99
N CYS A 17 2.53 -40.82 -30.71
CA CYS A 17 2.13 -39.88 -31.75
C CYS A 17 3.26 -39.88 -32.78
N THR A 18 3.09 -40.64 -33.87
CA THR A 18 3.89 -40.51 -35.07
C THR A 18 3.70 -39.09 -35.54
N ALA A 19 4.67 -38.25 -35.17
CA ALA A 19 4.90 -36.95 -35.75
C ALA A 19 5.09 -37.18 -37.25
N LEU A 20 3.99 -37.11 -37.99
CA LEU A 20 4.04 -36.94 -39.43
C LEU A 20 4.78 -35.62 -39.66
N THR A 21 5.92 -35.76 -40.31
CA THR A 21 6.87 -34.73 -40.70
C THR A 21 6.21 -33.75 -41.70
N GLU A 22 5.31 -32.89 -41.24
CA GLU A 22 5.09 -31.59 -41.88
C GLU A 22 6.05 -30.58 -41.22
N PRO A 23 7.20 -30.27 -41.84
CA PRO A 23 8.21 -29.38 -41.27
C PRO A 23 7.77 -27.92 -41.08
N ASP A 24 6.52 -27.56 -41.39
CA ASP A 24 6.04 -26.17 -41.40
C ASP A 24 4.75 -25.92 -40.59
N ARG A 25 4.15 -26.94 -39.98
CA ARG A 25 3.07 -26.70 -39.02
C ARG A 25 3.69 -26.54 -37.64
N ASP A 26 3.74 -25.29 -37.17
CA ASP A 26 3.91 -24.95 -35.76
C ASP A 26 3.13 -25.99 -34.94
N PRO A 27 3.80 -26.81 -34.09
CA PRO A 27 3.14 -27.86 -33.36
C PRO A 27 1.98 -27.23 -32.62
N ALA A 28 0.76 -27.65 -32.98
CA ALA A 28 -0.46 -27.17 -32.34
C ALA A 28 -0.19 -27.21 -30.83
N PRO A 29 -0.34 -26.09 -30.11
CA PRO A 29 0.03 -26.04 -28.70
C PRO A 29 -0.71 -27.17 -28.04
N CYS A 30 0.01 -28.21 -27.59
CA CYS A 30 -0.60 -29.36 -26.95
C CYS A 30 -1.44 -28.79 -25.82
N GLU A 31 -2.76 -28.74 -26.00
CA GLU A 31 -3.65 -28.38 -24.92
C GLU A 31 -3.33 -29.39 -23.82
N PRO A 32 -2.86 -28.92 -22.65
CA PRO A 32 -2.52 -29.83 -21.58
C PRO A 32 -3.77 -30.67 -21.34
N PRO A 33 -3.68 -32.03 -21.37
CA PRO A 33 -4.82 -32.91 -21.19
C PRO A 33 -5.60 -32.39 -19.99
N THR A 34 -6.92 -32.24 -20.12
CA THR A 34 -7.82 -31.71 -19.10
C THR A 34 -7.55 -32.39 -17.77
N ASP A 35 -6.65 -31.79 -17.00
CA ASP A 35 -6.07 -32.46 -15.86
C ASP A 35 -7.20 -32.59 -14.85
N ARG A 36 -7.42 -33.79 -14.30
CA ARG A 36 -8.42 -34.06 -13.25
C ARG A 36 -8.34 -33.07 -12.09
N TRP A 37 -7.18 -32.44 -11.92
CA TRP A 37 -6.90 -31.40 -10.93
C TRP A 37 -7.38 -29.99 -11.30
N THR A 38 -7.98 -29.79 -12.48
CA THR A 38 -8.46 -28.48 -12.93
C THR A 38 -9.63 -27.98 -12.11
N LEU A 39 -10.63 -28.83 -11.87
CA LEU A 39 -11.75 -28.47 -11.00
C LEU A 39 -11.27 -28.20 -9.56
N ALA A 40 -10.41 -29.07 -9.02
CA ALA A 40 -9.84 -28.91 -7.69
C ALA A 40 -9.08 -27.57 -7.54
N TRP A 41 -8.31 -27.19 -8.56
CA TRP A 41 -7.61 -25.89 -8.57
C TRP A 41 -8.60 -24.71 -8.54
N TRP A 42 -9.63 -24.72 -9.39
CA TRP A 42 -10.62 -23.65 -9.43
C TRP A 42 -11.42 -23.54 -8.14
N LEU A 43 -11.84 -24.68 -7.55
CA LEU A 43 -12.54 -24.70 -6.26
C LEU A 43 -11.64 -24.16 -5.15
N LEU A 44 -10.38 -24.58 -5.09
CA LEU A 44 -9.44 -24.09 -4.09
C LEU A 44 -9.17 -22.59 -4.24
N MET A 45 -8.92 -22.11 -5.47
CA MET A 45 -8.68 -20.69 -5.73
C MET A 45 -9.92 -19.85 -5.42
N ALA A 46 -11.11 -20.30 -5.82
CA ALA A 46 -12.37 -19.61 -5.51
C ALA A 46 -12.61 -19.54 -4.00
N PHE A 47 -12.40 -20.65 -3.28
CA PHE A 47 -12.51 -20.69 -1.82
C PHE A 47 -11.51 -19.73 -1.16
N CYS A 48 -10.22 -19.82 -1.51
CA CYS A 48 -9.20 -18.95 -0.92
C CYS A 48 -9.41 -17.47 -1.28
N THR A 49 -9.89 -17.17 -2.48
CA THR A 49 -10.22 -15.80 -2.91
C THR A 49 -11.42 -15.27 -2.11
N GLY A 50 -12.50 -16.05 -1.98
CA GLY A 50 -13.66 -15.68 -1.18
C GLY A 50 -13.29 -15.45 0.29
N LEU A 51 -12.45 -16.34 0.84
CA LEU A 51 -11.90 -16.18 2.18
C LEU A 51 -11.02 -14.91 2.28
N ALA A 52 -10.19 -14.63 1.27
CA ALA A 52 -9.38 -13.41 1.22
C ALA A 52 -10.23 -12.13 1.15
N MET A 53 -11.41 -12.17 0.53
CA MET A 53 -12.34 -11.03 0.48
C MET A 53 -13.13 -10.86 1.78
N TRP A 54 -13.36 -11.92 2.55
CA TRP A 54 -14.20 -11.91 3.74
C TRP A 54 -13.93 -10.75 4.73
N PRO A 55 -12.67 -10.39 5.06
CA PRO A 55 -12.42 -9.31 6.01
C PRO A 55 -12.91 -7.95 5.56
N LEU A 56 -13.07 -7.72 4.25
CA LEU A 56 -13.61 -6.47 3.70
C LEU A 56 -15.11 -6.32 3.97
N TRP A 57 -15.80 -7.44 4.17
CA TRP A 57 -17.26 -7.51 4.25
C TRP A 57 -17.79 -7.84 5.63
N VAL A 58 -16.95 -8.32 6.54
CA VAL A 58 -17.38 -8.73 7.89
C VAL A 58 -17.76 -7.56 8.80
N GLY A 59 -17.12 -6.40 8.62
CA GLY A 59 -17.43 -5.17 9.35
C GLY A 59 -18.17 -4.15 8.48
N SER A 60 -18.89 -3.22 9.10
CA SER A 60 -19.49 -2.08 8.38
C SER A 60 -18.43 -1.08 7.95
N TRP A 61 -17.34 -0.96 8.72
CA TRP A 61 -16.22 -0.07 8.43
C TRP A 61 -15.00 -0.82 7.92
N LEU A 62 -14.16 -0.12 7.16
CA LEU A 62 -12.88 -0.63 6.70
C LEU A 62 -11.81 -0.17 7.69
N PRO A 63 -11.24 -1.07 8.52
CA PRO A 63 -10.18 -0.72 9.45
C PRO A 63 -8.84 -0.63 8.70
N LEU A 64 -8.75 0.29 7.74
CA LEU A 64 -7.54 0.57 6.97
C LEU A 64 -7.21 2.06 7.14
N TYR A 65 -5.92 2.37 7.23
CA TYR A 65 -5.42 3.71 7.57
C TYR A 65 -6.01 4.82 6.64
N ASP A 66 -5.87 4.67 5.32
CA ASP A 66 -6.29 5.63 4.29
C ASP A 66 -7.77 5.43 3.87
N ALA A 67 -8.50 4.47 4.45
CA ALA A 67 -9.81 4.10 3.91
C ALA A 67 -10.85 5.24 3.97
N ALA A 68 -10.80 6.01 5.05
CA ALA A 68 -11.66 7.18 5.23
C ALA A 68 -11.34 8.28 4.21
N GLN A 69 -10.07 8.42 3.86
CA GLN A 69 -9.57 9.41 2.92
C GLN A 69 -10.01 9.11 1.48
N VAL A 70 -9.88 7.86 1.05
CA VAL A 70 -10.41 7.39 -0.25
C VAL A 70 -11.92 7.59 -0.31
N ALA A 71 -12.63 7.22 0.76
CA ALA A 71 -14.08 7.40 0.83
C ALA A 71 -14.48 8.88 0.75
N HIS A 72 -13.76 9.77 1.42
CA HIS A 72 -14.02 11.20 1.33
C HIS A 72 -13.82 11.75 -0.09
N GLN A 73 -12.71 11.40 -0.76
CA GLN A 73 -12.51 11.85 -2.14
C GLN A 73 -13.61 11.36 -3.08
N ALA A 74 -13.99 10.10 -2.96
CA ALA A 74 -15.08 9.54 -3.75
C ALA A 74 -16.42 10.21 -3.41
N SER A 75 -16.71 10.54 -2.15
CA SER A 75 -17.92 11.26 -1.77
C SER A 75 -17.95 12.69 -2.31
N VAL A 76 -16.80 13.38 -2.34
CA VAL A 76 -16.72 14.72 -2.95
C VAL A 76 -17.09 14.67 -4.43
N ILE A 77 -16.60 13.69 -5.19
CA ILE A 77 -16.94 13.55 -6.61
C ILE A 77 -18.40 13.12 -6.79
N TRP A 78 -18.85 12.13 -6.01
CA TRP A 78 -20.19 11.56 -6.09
C TRP A 78 -21.28 12.59 -5.75
N ASP A 79 -21.12 13.31 -4.64
CA ASP A 79 -22.08 14.28 -4.13
C ASP A 79 -21.75 15.73 -4.55
N TRP A 80 -20.90 15.92 -5.57
CA TRP A 80 -20.41 17.23 -6.03
C TRP A 80 -21.52 18.26 -6.31
N ASN A 81 -22.71 17.78 -6.70
CA ASN A 81 -23.86 18.63 -7.00
C ASN A 81 -24.90 18.67 -5.88
N VAL A 82 -24.78 17.77 -4.90
CA VAL A 82 -25.75 17.59 -3.82
C VAL A 82 -25.31 18.34 -2.57
N GLU A 83 -24.02 18.34 -2.27
CA GLU A 83 -23.44 19.02 -1.10
C GLU A 83 -22.81 20.36 -1.52
N PRO A 84 -23.44 21.51 -1.24
CA PRO A 84 -22.95 22.82 -1.67
C PRO A 84 -21.56 23.14 -1.12
N GLY A 85 -21.23 22.64 0.08
CA GLY A 85 -19.92 22.80 0.69
C GLY A 85 -18.79 22.25 -0.19
N PHE A 86 -19.03 21.16 -0.93
CA PHE A 86 -17.98 20.52 -1.71
C PHE A 86 -17.48 21.37 -2.87
N ARG A 87 -18.36 22.08 -3.58
CA ARG A 87 -17.94 23.01 -4.65
C ARG A 87 -17.23 24.26 -4.12
N ARG A 88 -17.54 24.64 -2.88
CA ARG A 88 -16.93 25.80 -2.23
C ARG A 88 -15.52 25.47 -1.74
N ASP A 89 -15.35 24.28 -1.19
CA ASP A 89 -14.16 23.91 -0.41
C ASP A 89 -13.16 23.06 -1.21
N PHE A 90 -13.59 22.43 -2.31
CA PHE A 90 -12.75 21.56 -3.14
C PHE A 90 -12.70 21.98 -4.60
N VAL A 91 -11.68 21.50 -5.30
CA VAL A 91 -11.54 21.55 -6.75
C VAL A 91 -11.22 20.15 -7.27
N ARG A 92 -11.70 19.84 -8.48
CA ARG A 92 -11.36 18.59 -9.18
C ARG A 92 -10.13 18.82 -10.03
N ALA A 93 -9.23 17.84 -10.06
CA ALA A 93 -8.11 17.84 -10.98
C ALA A 93 -8.65 17.90 -12.42
N ALA A 94 -8.06 18.78 -13.23
CA ALA A 94 -8.46 18.96 -14.61
C ALA A 94 -7.88 17.91 -15.57
N PHE A 95 -6.87 17.15 -15.11
CA PHE A 95 -6.27 16.03 -15.82
C PHE A 95 -6.29 14.77 -14.95
N PRO A 96 -6.28 13.57 -15.56
CA PRO A 96 -6.10 12.33 -14.82
C PRO A 96 -4.81 12.38 -14.01
N THR A 97 -4.92 12.18 -12.70
CA THR A 97 -3.76 12.07 -11.80
C THR A 97 -3.38 10.60 -11.59
N PRO A 98 -2.17 10.30 -11.10
CA PRO A 98 -1.76 8.92 -10.88
C PRO A 98 -2.60 8.11 -9.89
N ASN A 99 -3.50 8.72 -9.09
CA ASN A 99 -4.42 8.01 -8.19
C ASN A 99 -5.88 8.05 -8.67
N TRP A 100 -6.13 8.52 -9.90
CA TRP A 100 -7.47 8.82 -10.39
C TRP A 100 -8.32 7.56 -10.54
N LEU A 101 -7.78 6.46 -11.08
CA LEU A 101 -8.58 5.27 -11.40
C LEU A 101 -9.26 4.67 -10.17
N GLY A 102 -8.54 4.52 -9.05
CA GLY A 102 -9.09 3.93 -7.83
C GLY A 102 -10.29 4.72 -7.31
N ILE A 103 -10.14 6.02 -7.14
CA ILE A 103 -11.22 6.92 -6.68
C ILE A 103 -12.36 6.98 -7.70
N GLY A 104 -12.03 7.00 -9.00
CA GLY A 104 -13.01 6.99 -10.08
C GLY A 104 -13.88 5.73 -10.07
N LEU A 105 -13.29 4.56 -9.84
CA LEU A 105 -14.03 3.29 -9.72
C LEU A 105 -14.93 3.27 -8.48
N VAL A 106 -14.44 3.74 -7.33
CA VAL A 106 -15.28 3.85 -6.12
C VAL A 106 -16.47 4.77 -6.37
N THR A 107 -16.23 5.92 -7.01
CA THR A 107 -17.29 6.88 -7.37
C THR A 107 -18.29 6.25 -8.35
N ALA A 108 -17.82 5.55 -9.38
CA ALA A 108 -18.68 4.92 -10.39
C ALA A 108 -19.56 3.80 -9.82
N LEU A 109 -19.09 3.12 -8.77
CA LEU A 109 -19.81 2.05 -8.07
C LEU A 109 -20.65 2.55 -6.88
N ALA A 110 -20.52 3.82 -6.47
CA ALA A 110 -21.30 4.42 -5.40
C ALA A 110 -22.83 4.29 -5.55
N PRO A 111 -23.44 4.30 -6.76
CA PRO A 111 -24.88 4.04 -6.90
C PRO A 111 -25.37 2.69 -6.34
N LEU A 112 -24.49 1.69 -6.17
CA LEU A 112 -24.88 0.33 -5.77
C LEU A 112 -25.10 0.16 -4.25
N GLY A 113 -24.64 1.11 -3.44
CA GLY A 113 -24.73 1.00 -1.98
C GLY A 113 -24.05 2.12 -1.21
N GLY A 114 -23.80 3.26 -1.85
CA GLY A 114 -23.01 4.35 -1.32
C GLY A 114 -21.49 4.11 -1.44
N VAL A 115 -20.74 5.15 -1.12
CA VAL A 115 -19.28 5.20 -1.31
C VAL A 115 -18.55 4.13 -0.50
N LEU A 116 -19.01 3.80 0.71
CA LEU A 116 -18.34 2.80 1.56
C LEU A 116 -18.46 1.38 0.99
N VAL A 117 -19.64 1.01 0.50
CA VAL A 117 -19.87 -0.29 -0.15
C VAL A 117 -19.09 -0.37 -1.46
N ALA A 118 -19.11 0.70 -2.26
CA ALA A 118 -18.31 0.79 -3.47
C ALA A 118 -16.81 0.63 -3.21
N HIS A 119 -16.30 1.21 -2.12
CA HIS A 119 -14.90 1.06 -1.73
C HIS A 119 -14.56 -0.41 -1.41
N LYS A 120 -15.42 -1.12 -0.66
CA LYS A 120 -15.27 -2.57 -0.42
C LYS A 120 -15.29 -3.39 -1.70
N MET A 121 -16.15 -3.02 -2.67
CA MET A 121 -16.19 -3.67 -3.98
C MET A 121 -14.86 -3.49 -4.73
N VAL A 122 -14.30 -2.28 -4.79
CA VAL A 122 -13.01 -2.04 -5.46
C VAL A 122 -11.86 -2.77 -4.74
N LEU A 123 -11.83 -2.78 -3.41
CA LEU A 123 -10.85 -3.57 -2.66
C LEU A 123 -10.99 -5.08 -2.93
N SER A 124 -12.21 -5.58 -3.08
CA SER A 124 -12.47 -6.97 -3.49
C SER A 124 -11.94 -7.26 -4.90
N LEU A 125 -12.08 -6.29 -5.82
CA LEU A 125 -11.48 -6.38 -7.16
C LEU A 125 -9.94 -6.38 -7.10
N CYS A 126 -9.33 -5.66 -6.15
CA CYS A 126 -7.87 -5.71 -5.95
C CYS A 126 -7.43 -7.12 -5.50
N VAL A 127 -8.11 -7.70 -4.50
CA VAL A 127 -7.85 -9.08 -4.02
C VAL A 127 -7.98 -10.10 -5.14
N LEU A 128 -9.11 -10.08 -5.87
CA LEU A 128 -9.33 -10.97 -7.01
C LEU A 128 -8.27 -10.75 -8.10
N GLY A 129 -8.00 -9.49 -8.39
CA GLY A 129 -7.08 -9.06 -9.43
C GLY A 129 -5.68 -9.62 -9.20
N VAL A 130 -5.14 -9.55 -7.98
CA VAL A 130 -3.78 -10.03 -7.68
C VAL A 130 -3.66 -11.52 -7.97
N ILE A 131 -4.67 -12.29 -7.56
CA ILE A 131 -4.72 -13.75 -7.74
C ILE A 131 -4.87 -14.09 -9.23
N ALA A 132 -5.82 -13.44 -9.91
CA ALA A 132 -6.09 -13.65 -11.33
C ALA A 132 -4.91 -13.24 -12.23
N ALA A 133 -4.29 -12.09 -11.96
CA ALA A 133 -3.13 -11.60 -12.69
C ALA A 133 -1.90 -12.49 -12.45
N SER A 134 -1.72 -13.03 -11.23
CA SER A 134 -0.67 -14.02 -10.95
C SER A 134 -0.89 -15.32 -11.72
N ALA A 135 -2.12 -15.83 -11.76
CA ALA A 135 -2.46 -17.01 -12.56
C ALA A 135 -2.26 -16.77 -14.07
N TRP A 136 -2.64 -15.60 -14.56
CA TRP A 136 -2.40 -15.19 -15.95
C TRP A 136 -0.89 -15.10 -16.24
N LEU A 137 -0.11 -14.52 -15.34
CA LEU A 137 1.34 -14.42 -15.45
C LEU A 137 2.01 -15.79 -15.50
N LEU A 138 1.61 -16.71 -14.62
CA LEU A 138 2.10 -18.10 -14.62
C LEU A 138 1.78 -18.80 -15.94
N ARG A 139 0.55 -18.66 -16.44
CA ARG A 139 0.15 -19.21 -17.75
C ARG A 139 0.97 -18.59 -18.88
N ALA A 140 1.13 -17.27 -18.89
CA ALA A 140 1.91 -16.55 -19.88
C ALA A 140 3.38 -16.97 -19.84
N ALA A 141 3.93 -17.26 -18.65
CA ALA A 141 5.28 -17.75 -18.44
C ALA A 141 5.44 -19.26 -18.64
N GLY A 142 4.36 -20.00 -18.92
CA GLY A 142 4.39 -21.46 -19.07
C GLY A 142 4.76 -22.20 -17.79
N GLN A 143 4.44 -21.62 -16.64
CA GLN A 143 4.67 -22.19 -15.31
C GLN A 143 3.43 -22.91 -14.79
N SER A 144 3.59 -23.73 -13.74
CA SER A 144 2.46 -24.38 -13.09
C SER A 144 1.56 -23.35 -12.41
N ARG A 145 0.25 -23.37 -12.73
CA ARG A 145 -0.75 -22.48 -12.11
C ARG A 145 -0.88 -22.67 -10.59
N TRP A 146 -0.41 -23.78 -10.04
CA TRP A 146 -0.42 -24.06 -8.60
C TRP A 146 0.53 -23.15 -7.82
N LEU A 147 1.51 -22.53 -8.49
CA LEU A 147 2.38 -21.53 -7.89
C LEU A 147 1.61 -20.25 -7.50
N ALA A 148 0.39 -20.04 -8.00
CA ALA A 148 -0.47 -18.93 -7.59
C ALA A 148 -0.81 -18.98 -6.09
N LEU A 149 -0.66 -20.14 -5.42
CA LEU A 149 -0.80 -20.25 -3.96
C LEU A 149 0.14 -19.28 -3.22
N ALA A 150 1.34 -19.03 -3.75
CA ALA A 150 2.28 -18.08 -3.13
C ALA A 150 1.77 -16.63 -3.17
N ALA A 151 0.86 -16.30 -4.09
CA ALA A 151 0.30 -14.96 -4.24
C ALA A 151 -0.91 -14.70 -3.34
N LEU A 152 -1.55 -15.74 -2.79
CA LEU A 152 -2.77 -15.60 -1.99
C LEU A 152 -2.56 -14.73 -0.73
N PRO A 153 -1.52 -14.95 0.11
CA PRO A 153 -1.28 -14.08 1.26
C PRO A 153 -1.00 -12.63 0.85
N TRP A 154 -0.38 -12.44 -0.30
CA TRP A 154 -0.06 -11.11 -0.83
C TRP A 154 -1.26 -10.32 -1.35
N ALA A 155 -2.46 -10.92 -1.40
CA ALA A 155 -3.69 -10.14 -1.58
C ALA A 155 -3.94 -9.16 -0.41
N TRP A 156 -3.35 -9.43 0.75
CA TRP A 156 -3.30 -8.55 1.92
C TRP A 156 -1.86 -8.11 2.21
N HIS A 157 -1.19 -7.56 1.20
CA HIS A 157 0.11 -6.91 1.42
C HIS A 157 -0.03 -5.65 2.28
N GLN A 158 1.05 -5.14 2.85
CA GLN A 158 0.99 -3.98 3.75
C GLN A 158 0.27 -2.76 3.16
N GLU A 159 0.49 -2.39 1.89
CA GLU A 159 -0.21 -1.23 1.30
C GLU A 159 -1.74 -1.43 1.25
N MET A 160 -2.23 -2.68 1.22
CA MET A 160 -3.65 -3.00 1.36
C MET A 160 -4.14 -2.74 2.79
N PHE A 161 -3.34 -3.11 3.80
CA PHE A 161 -3.63 -2.80 5.21
C PHE A 161 -3.60 -1.30 5.52
N ILE A 162 -2.71 -0.57 4.85
CA ILE A 162 -2.70 0.90 4.88
C ILE A 162 -3.95 1.44 4.17
N GLY A 163 -4.59 0.70 3.26
CA GLY A 163 -5.73 1.21 2.49
C GLY A 163 -5.29 2.08 1.32
N HIS A 164 -4.02 1.98 0.91
CA HIS A 164 -3.47 2.69 -0.24
C HIS A 164 -4.03 2.07 -1.53
N LEU A 165 -5.24 2.52 -1.89
CA LEU A 165 -6.05 1.94 -2.96
C LEU A 165 -5.35 1.97 -4.32
N ALA A 166 -4.68 3.08 -4.62
CA ALA A 166 -3.90 3.25 -5.85
C ALA A 166 -2.86 2.14 -6.02
N HIS A 167 -2.07 1.86 -4.98
CA HIS A 167 -1.08 0.77 -5.01
C HIS A 167 -1.75 -0.60 -5.14
N SER A 168 -2.78 -0.84 -4.34
CA SER A 168 -3.49 -2.12 -4.28
C SER A 168 -4.16 -2.48 -5.62
N LEU A 169 -4.67 -1.48 -6.35
CA LEU A 169 -5.20 -1.63 -7.70
C LEU A 169 -4.09 -1.68 -8.76
N GLY A 170 -2.98 -0.96 -8.55
CA GLY A 170 -1.82 -0.97 -9.42
C GLY A 170 -1.11 -2.33 -9.45
N MET A 171 -1.12 -3.07 -8.34
CA MET A 171 -0.48 -4.39 -8.23
C MET A 171 -0.98 -5.41 -9.27
N PRO A 172 -2.28 -5.71 -9.39
CA PRO A 172 -2.78 -6.63 -10.40
C PRO A 172 -2.57 -6.11 -11.83
N LEU A 173 -2.65 -4.80 -12.05
CA LEU A 173 -2.36 -4.19 -13.35
C LEU A 173 -0.89 -4.38 -13.74
N PHE A 174 0.03 -4.19 -12.80
CA PHE A 174 1.46 -4.44 -13.00
C PHE A 174 1.72 -5.91 -13.35
N LEU A 175 1.19 -6.86 -12.57
CA LEU A 175 1.34 -8.29 -12.86
C LEU A 175 0.71 -8.67 -14.22
N GLY A 176 -0.46 -8.12 -14.53
CA GLY A 176 -1.13 -8.32 -15.82
C GLY A 176 -0.34 -7.73 -16.98
N LEU A 177 0.28 -6.58 -16.80
CA LEU A 177 1.17 -5.96 -17.78
C LEU A 177 2.40 -6.84 -18.06
N VAL A 178 3.04 -7.37 -17.01
CA VAL A 178 4.13 -8.35 -17.16
C VAL A 178 3.63 -9.60 -17.89
N ALA A 179 2.44 -10.10 -17.57
CA ALA A 179 1.86 -11.28 -18.24
C ALA A 179 1.60 -11.03 -19.73
N ALA A 180 1.00 -9.87 -20.05
CA ALA A 180 0.76 -9.44 -21.42
C ALA A 180 2.07 -9.30 -22.21
N HIS A 181 3.10 -8.72 -21.60
CA HIS A 181 4.41 -8.55 -22.23
C HIS A 181 5.12 -9.89 -22.48
N VAL A 182 5.10 -10.82 -21.52
CA VAL A 182 5.59 -12.19 -21.74
C VAL A 182 4.85 -12.86 -22.90
N GLY A 183 3.52 -12.67 -22.98
CA GLY A 183 2.71 -13.16 -24.09
C GLY A 183 3.10 -12.54 -25.44
N LEU A 184 3.36 -11.23 -25.46
CA LEU A 184 3.84 -10.50 -26.64
C LEU A 184 5.24 -10.97 -27.07
N ALA A 185 6.16 -11.15 -26.12
CA ALA A 185 7.52 -11.61 -26.38
C ALA A 185 7.54 -13.02 -26.97
N ARG A 186 6.61 -13.89 -26.54
CA ARG A 186 6.46 -15.25 -27.10
C ARG A 186 5.83 -15.26 -28.47
N ARG A 187 4.81 -14.44 -28.69
CA ARG A 187 4.02 -14.41 -29.92
C ARG A 187 3.70 -12.95 -30.27
N PRO A 188 4.58 -12.27 -31.01
CA PRO A 188 4.36 -10.89 -31.42
C PRO A 188 3.05 -10.73 -32.18
N GLY A 189 2.35 -9.61 -31.99
CA GLY A 189 1.13 -9.30 -32.71
C GLY A 189 0.53 -7.96 -32.28
N PRO A 190 -0.21 -7.27 -33.18
CA PRO A 190 -0.69 -5.91 -32.92
C PRO A 190 -1.64 -5.84 -31.73
N TRP A 191 -2.53 -6.82 -31.57
CA TRP A 191 -3.47 -6.85 -30.44
C TRP A 191 -2.79 -7.05 -29.08
N ARG A 192 -1.71 -7.82 -29.02
CA ARG A 192 -0.93 -7.98 -27.78
C ARG A 192 -0.12 -6.73 -27.48
N ALA A 193 0.42 -6.07 -28.51
CA ALA A 193 1.10 -4.79 -28.36
C ALA A 193 0.12 -3.72 -27.85
N LEU A 194 -1.08 -3.65 -28.43
CA LEU A 194 -2.14 -2.75 -27.98
C LEU A 194 -2.53 -3.04 -26.52
N LEU A 195 -2.71 -4.30 -26.13
CA LEU A 195 -3.01 -4.67 -24.75
C LEU A 195 -1.92 -4.19 -23.77
N VAL A 196 -0.64 -4.42 -24.09
CA VAL A 196 0.49 -3.94 -23.28
C VAL A 196 0.47 -2.41 -23.19
N ALA A 197 0.24 -1.72 -24.31
CA ALA A 197 0.20 -0.26 -24.34
C ALA A 197 -0.97 0.34 -23.54
N LEU A 198 -2.15 -0.28 -23.62
CA LEU A 198 -3.31 0.10 -22.81
C LEU A 198 -3.04 -0.14 -21.33
N LEU A 199 -2.46 -1.28 -20.95
CA LEU A 199 -2.11 -1.55 -19.56
C LEU A 199 -1.07 -0.58 -19.00
N PHE A 200 -0.10 -0.12 -19.81
CA PHE A 200 0.77 0.99 -19.42
C PHE A 200 0.01 2.28 -19.15
N GLY A 201 -0.91 2.67 -20.03
CA GLY A 201 -1.74 3.86 -19.85
C GLY A 201 -2.63 3.79 -18.61
N VAL A 202 -3.29 2.64 -18.39
CA VAL A 202 -4.14 2.42 -17.21
C VAL A 202 -3.31 2.42 -15.93
N LEU A 203 -2.14 1.76 -15.93
CA LEU A 203 -1.25 1.74 -14.77
C LEU A 203 -0.73 3.15 -14.42
N ALA A 204 -0.48 3.99 -15.42
CA ALA A 204 -0.03 5.37 -15.22
C ALA A 204 -1.03 6.21 -14.42
N VAL A 205 -2.34 6.09 -14.70
CA VAL A 205 -3.41 6.79 -13.96
C VAL A 205 -3.89 6.03 -12.72
N THR A 206 -3.24 4.92 -12.38
CA THR A 206 -3.56 4.09 -11.21
C THR A 206 -2.51 4.16 -10.13
N HIS A 207 -1.22 4.09 -10.47
CA HIS A 207 -0.14 4.22 -9.50
C HIS A 207 1.21 4.57 -10.15
N LEU A 208 1.72 5.77 -9.86
CA LEU A 208 2.93 6.32 -10.49
C LEU A 208 4.17 5.43 -10.33
N LEU A 209 4.43 4.91 -9.13
CA LEU A 209 5.62 4.10 -8.87
C LEU A 209 5.63 2.79 -9.65
N LEU A 210 4.47 2.11 -9.75
CA LEU A 210 4.41 0.81 -10.42
C LEU A 210 4.47 0.99 -11.94
N TRP A 211 3.92 2.09 -12.45
CA TRP A 211 4.10 2.49 -13.84
C TRP A 211 5.58 2.82 -14.15
N ALA A 212 6.24 3.62 -13.31
CA ALA A 212 7.64 3.98 -13.48
C ALA A 212 8.54 2.73 -13.42
N LEU A 213 8.30 1.85 -12.45
CA LEU A 213 8.96 0.56 -12.32
C LEU A 213 8.78 -0.25 -13.61
N ALA A 214 7.55 -0.45 -14.08
CA ALA A 214 7.27 -1.20 -15.30
C ALA A 214 7.98 -0.61 -16.53
N THR A 215 7.98 0.72 -16.66
CA THR A 215 8.57 1.44 -17.80
C THR A 215 10.09 1.22 -17.87
N VAL A 216 10.74 1.00 -16.74
CA VAL A 216 12.18 0.69 -16.67
C VAL A 216 12.44 -0.81 -16.77
N THR A 217 11.76 -1.63 -15.97
CA THR A 217 12.11 -3.04 -15.82
C THR A 217 11.71 -3.88 -17.04
N ILE A 218 10.60 -3.56 -17.71
CA ILE A 218 10.11 -4.33 -18.87
C ILE A 218 11.07 -4.24 -20.06
N PRO A 219 11.53 -3.05 -20.50
CA PRO A 219 12.53 -2.94 -21.57
C PRO A 219 13.84 -3.66 -21.22
N ILE A 220 14.32 -3.55 -19.97
CA ILE A 220 15.56 -4.20 -19.54
C ILE A 220 15.40 -5.73 -19.53
N ALA A 221 14.30 -6.26 -18.98
CA ALA A 221 14.04 -7.70 -18.98
C ALA A 221 13.83 -8.23 -20.41
N GLY A 222 13.12 -7.50 -21.26
CA GLY A 222 12.95 -7.80 -22.68
C GLY A 222 14.27 -7.86 -23.43
N ALA A 223 15.15 -6.86 -23.21
CA ALA A 223 16.49 -6.83 -23.78
C ALA A 223 17.36 -7.98 -23.25
N ALA A 224 17.37 -8.24 -21.94
CA ALA A 224 18.16 -9.31 -21.35
C ALA A 224 17.76 -10.70 -21.90
N VAL A 225 16.47 -10.94 -22.10
CA VAL A 225 15.97 -12.17 -22.74
C VAL A 225 16.36 -12.22 -24.22
N GLY A 226 16.23 -11.12 -24.96
CA GLY A 226 16.64 -11.02 -26.37
C GLY A 226 18.15 -11.21 -26.57
N TRP A 227 18.97 -10.75 -25.62
CA TRP A 227 20.43 -10.93 -25.61
C TRP A 227 20.78 -12.41 -25.65
N THR A 228 20.12 -13.22 -24.81
CA THR A 228 20.39 -14.67 -24.75
C THR A 228 20.04 -15.41 -26.05
N GLN A 229 19.37 -14.75 -27.00
CA GLN A 229 19.06 -15.30 -28.32
C GLN A 229 20.02 -14.79 -29.42
N ASN A 230 21.15 -14.16 -29.04
CA ASN A 230 22.27 -13.77 -29.92
C ASN A 230 21.91 -12.78 -31.05
N ARG A 231 20.93 -11.90 -30.84
CA ARG A 231 20.52 -10.87 -31.81
C ARG A 231 20.71 -9.46 -31.23
N TRP A 232 21.93 -8.95 -31.25
CA TRP A 232 22.24 -7.60 -30.70
C TRP A 232 21.42 -6.48 -31.37
N ARG A 233 21.14 -6.57 -32.68
CA ARG A 233 20.24 -5.64 -33.38
C ARG A 233 18.80 -5.68 -32.86
N GLY A 234 18.40 -6.81 -32.26
CA GLY A 234 17.12 -6.96 -31.58
C GLY A 234 17.05 -6.31 -30.20
N LEU A 235 18.18 -5.96 -29.58
CA LEU A 235 18.22 -5.33 -28.26
C LEU A 235 17.70 -3.89 -28.31
N ALA A 236 18.35 -3.05 -29.10
CA ALA A 236 17.96 -1.65 -29.24
C ALA A 236 16.55 -1.53 -29.82
N ALA A 237 16.24 -2.31 -30.86
CA ALA A 237 14.90 -2.33 -31.45
C ALA A 237 13.83 -2.84 -30.46
N GLY A 238 14.14 -3.84 -29.63
CA GLY A 238 13.24 -4.35 -28.60
C GLY A 238 12.99 -3.35 -27.47
N ALA A 239 14.05 -2.72 -26.97
CA ALA A 239 13.95 -1.68 -25.94
C ALA A 239 13.18 -0.46 -26.45
N LEU A 240 13.47 0.02 -27.67
CA LEU A 240 12.75 1.13 -28.30
C LEU A 240 11.28 0.78 -28.55
N ARG A 241 10.99 -0.45 -28.98
CA ARG A 241 9.61 -0.94 -29.09
C ARG A 241 8.91 -0.87 -27.73
N ASP A 242 9.54 -1.39 -26.68
CA ASP A 242 8.93 -1.48 -25.35
C ASP A 242 8.74 -0.08 -24.73
N LEU A 243 9.66 0.87 -24.96
CA LEU A 243 9.46 2.29 -24.64
C LEU A 243 8.31 2.90 -25.45
N GLY A 244 8.20 2.54 -26.74
CA GLY A 244 7.07 2.91 -27.59
C GLY A 244 5.73 2.39 -27.06
N LEU A 245 5.70 1.19 -26.47
CA LEU A 245 4.50 0.65 -25.82
C LEU A 245 4.13 1.42 -24.55
N ALA A 246 5.07 2.06 -23.86
CA ALA A 246 4.81 2.89 -22.70
C ALA A 246 4.29 4.30 -23.06
N MET A 247 4.28 4.68 -24.34
CA MET A 247 3.87 6.02 -24.80
C MET A 247 2.49 6.47 -24.32
N PRO A 248 1.44 5.63 -24.27
CA PRO A 248 0.16 6.06 -23.71
C PRO A 248 0.26 6.47 -22.23
N GLY A 249 1.12 5.81 -21.46
CA GLY A 249 1.39 6.21 -20.08
C GLY A 249 2.13 7.55 -20.01
N TRP A 250 3.19 7.73 -20.81
CA TRP A 250 3.90 9.01 -20.91
C TRP A 250 3.00 10.17 -21.33
N ALA A 251 2.10 9.94 -22.29
CA ALA A 251 1.15 10.93 -22.77
C ALA A 251 0.16 11.39 -21.68
N LEU A 252 -0.07 10.58 -20.65
CA LEU A 252 -0.91 10.94 -19.50
C LEU A 252 -0.09 11.59 -18.38
N ILE A 253 1.11 11.07 -18.09
CA ILE A 253 1.94 11.54 -16.98
C ILE A 253 2.63 12.87 -17.28
N ILE A 254 3.16 13.08 -18.49
CA ILE A 254 3.93 14.29 -18.81
C ILE A 254 3.06 15.56 -18.66
N PRO A 255 1.83 15.65 -19.23
CA PRO A 255 1.01 16.83 -19.04
C PRO A 255 0.64 17.10 -17.58
N TRP A 256 0.33 16.05 -16.83
CA TRP A 256 0.08 16.15 -15.39
C TRP A 256 1.31 16.67 -14.65
N TYR A 257 2.49 16.10 -14.91
CA TYR A 257 3.74 16.50 -14.25
C TYR A 257 4.10 17.96 -14.55
N VAL A 258 4.08 18.37 -15.82
CA VAL A 258 4.39 19.75 -16.22
C VAL A 258 3.42 20.74 -15.57
N ARG A 259 2.12 20.41 -15.56
CA ARG A 259 1.09 21.31 -15.05
C ARG A 259 1.05 21.39 -13.54
N ASP A 260 1.10 20.25 -12.84
CA ASP A 260 0.77 20.18 -11.42
C ASP A 260 1.99 19.98 -10.51
N VAL A 261 3.09 19.42 -11.03
CA VAL A 261 4.31 19.16 -10.25
C VAL A 261 5.35 20.24 -10.51
N ALA A 262 5.70 20.48 -11.78
CA ALA A 262 6.74 21.44 -12.16
C ALA A 262 6.34 22.89 -11.84
N SER A 263 5.05 23.21 -11.88
CA SER A 263 4.52 24.54 -11.54
C SER A 263 4.50 24.83 -10.03
N ALA A 264 4.65 23.81 -9.18
CA ALA A 264 4.59 23.97 -7.72
C ALA A 264 5.86 24.63 -7.14
N GLY A 265 6.85 24.95 -7.97
CA GLY A 265 8.10 25.60 -7.60
C GLY A 265 9.33 24.69 -7.79
N PRO A 266 10.54 25.22 -7.58
CA PRO A 266 11.76 24.44 -7.72
C PRO A 266 11.72 23.21 -6.80
N ALA A 267 11.81 22.04 -7.43
CA ALA A 267 11.86 20.77 -6.73
C ALA A 267 13.19 20.67 -5.96
N GLU A 268 13.21 21.08 -4.70
CA GLU A 268 14.32 20.71 -3.81
C GLU A 268 14.23 19.21 -3.55
N PHE A 269 14.84 18.40 -4.41
CA PHE A 269 14.85 16.95 -4.25
C PHE A 269 15.45 16.60 -2.88
N SER A 270 14.61 16.06 -2.02
CA SER A 270 14.98 15.60 -0.69
C SER A 270 14.49 14.17 -0.56
N ALA A 271 15.46 13.28 -0.29
CA ALA A 271 15.21 11.86 -0.22
C ALA A 271 15.99 11.23 0.92
N GLU A 272 15.40 10.19 1.51
CA GLU A 272 16.01 9.43 2.60
C GLU A 272 16.28 8.01 2.11
N TRP A 273 17.54 7.57 2.18
CA TRP A 273 17.93 6.19 1.89
C TRP A 273 18.21 5.44 3.17
N ARG A 274 17.87 4.16 3.18
CA ARG A 274 18.28 3.23 4.23
C ARG A 274 19.52 2.47 3.80
N LEU A 275 20.33 2.06 4.78
CA LEU A 275 21.37 1.07 4.54
C LEU A 275 20.70 -0.22 4.02
N PRO A 276 21.34 -0.98 3.12
CA PRO A 276 20.77 -2.21 2.59
C PRO A 276 20.31 -3.20 3.67
N ILE A 277 21.04 -3.27 4.79
CA ILE A 277 20.68 -4.13 5.94
C ILE A 277 19.37 -3.71 6.61
N ASP A 278 19.10 -2.41 6.70
CA ASP A 278 17.86 -1.89 7.28
C ASP A 278 16.69 -2.06 6.32
N SER A 279 16.94 -1.97 5.01
CA SER A 279 15.95 -2.37 3.99
C SER A 279 15.58 -3.85 4.13
N LEU A 280 16.56 -4.75 4.35
CA LEU A 280 16.27 -6.17 4.59
C LEU A 280 15.45 -6.40 5.86
N ARG A 281 15.75 -5.71 6.96
CA ARG A 281 14.90 -5.75 8.18
C ARG A 281 13.49 -5.27 7.89
N THR A 282 13.38 -4.26 7.05
CA THR A 282 12.11 -3.69 6.61
C THR A 282 11.27 -4.73 5.87
N VAL A 283 11.86 -5.60 5.04
CA VAL A 283 11.10 -6.71 4.40
C VAL A 283 10.32 -7.52 5.45
N PHE A 284 10.95 -7.89 6.56
CA PHE A 284 10.28 -8.69 7.60
C PHE A 284 9.20 -7.89 8.34
N GLY A 285 9.49 -6.64 8.70
CA GLY A 285 8.51 -5.77 9.39
C GLY A 285 7.40 -5.20 8.49
N GLN A 286 7.42 -5.48 7.18
CA GLN A 286 6.48 -4.95 6.18
C GLN A 286 5.71 -6.06 5.46
N MET A 287 5.85 -7.32 5.85
CA MET A 287 5.09 -8.43 5.26
C MET A 287 3.66 -8.48 5.78
N PHE A 288 3.46 -9.17 6.91
CA PHE A 288 2.14 -9.40 7.50
C PHE A 288 2.08 -9.02 8.98
N ASP A 289 3.14 -8.40 9.52
CA ASP A 289 3.22 -7.91 10.90
C ASP A 289 2.40 -6.61 11.09
N VAL A 290 1.10 -6.71 10.82
CA VAL A 290 0.14 -5.61 11.00
C VAL A 290 -0.66 -5.79 12.28
N PHE A 291 -0.58 -6.95 12.92
CA PHE A 291 -1.50 -7.35 13.99
C PHE A 291 -0.94 -7.21 15.42
N ALA A 292 0.38 -7.15 15.61
CA ALA A 292 0.98 -7.20 16.95
C ALA A 292 1.22 -5.80 17.55
N PRO A 293 0.79 -5.47 18.77
CA PRO A 293 1.21 -4.24 19.44
C PRO A 293 2.74 -4.14 19.49
N ARG A 294 3.33 -3.00 19.10
CA ARG A 294 4.79 -2.84 19.05
C ARG A 294 5.43 -3.02 20.43
N GLY A 295 6.49 -3.83 20.50
CA GLY A 295 7.49 -3.76 21.56
C GLY A 295 7.35 -4.70 22.76
N SER A 296 6.37 -5.60 22.82
CA SER A 296 6.39 -6.67 23.84
C SER A 296 7.43 -7.74 23.48
N ALA A 297 8.00 -8.40 24.48
CA ALA A 297 8.75 -9.64 24.26
C ALA A 297 7.77 -10.76 23.87
N LEU A 298 8.27 -11.83 23.23
CA LEU A 298 7.45 -13.00 22.95
C LEU A 298 7.30 -13.80 24.25
N ASP A 299 6.15 -13.68 24.89
CA ASP A 299 5.93 -14.25 26.23
C ASP A 299 5.58 -15.75 26.18
N SER A 300 4.93 -16.22 25.10
CA SER A 300 4.54 -17.62 24.95
C SER A 300 4.19 -18.00 23.49
N LEU A 301 4.01 -19.30 23.24
CA LEU A 301 3.47 -19.77 21.95
C LEU A 301 2.02 -19.28 21.71
N ALA A 302 1.23 -19.14 22.77
CA ALA A 302 -0.11 -18.58 22.67
C ALA A 302 -0.06 -17.10 22.24
N ASP A 303 0.89 -16.33 22.76
CA ASP A 303 1.14 -14.95 22.33
C ASP A 303 1.47 -14.89 20.83
N LEU A 304 2.40 -15.73 20.38
CA LEU A 304 2.76 -15.83 18.95
C LEU A 304 1.55 -16.15 18.06
N LEU A 305 0.72 -17.12 18.45
CA LEU A 305 -0.42 -17.57 17.65
C LEU A 305 -1.60 -16.59 17.64
N PHE A 306 -1.91 -15.97 18.79
CA PHE A 306 -3.14 -15.20 18.96
C PHE A 306 -2.96 -13.70 18.92
N ASN A 307 -1.78 -13.19 19.28
CA ASN A 307 -1.48 -11.76 19.34
C ASN A 307 -0.46 -11.34 18.26
N ARG A 308 0.30 -12.28 17.69
CA ARG A 308 1.24 -12.04 16.59
C ARG A 308 0.98 -12.91 15.36
N PRO A 309 -0.27 -13.02 14.88
CA PRO A 309 -0.57 -13.87 13.73
C PRO A 309 0.24 -13.48 12.49
N GLY A 310 0.62 -12.20 12.35
CA GLY A 310 1.50 -11.70 11.29
C GLY A 310 2.86 -12.38 11.21
N ASP A 311 3.50 -12.63 12.36
CA ASP A 311 4.79 -13.32 12.45
C ASP A 311 4.64 -14.78 12.00
N VAL A 312 3.58 -15.45 12.45
CA VAL A 312 3.27 -16.84 12.08
C VAL A 312 3.01 -16.96 10.58
N ILE A 313 2.20 -16.08 10.01
CA ILE A 313 1.89 -16.05 8.57
C ILE A 313 3.17 -15.81 7.77
N SER A 314 4.00 -14.85 8.20
CA SER A 314 5.27 -14.53 7.54
C SER A 314 6.22 -15.72 7.58
N ALA A 315 6.34 -16.40 8.73
CA ALA A 315 7.15 -17.60 8.88
C ALA A 315 6.65 -18.74 8.00
N LEU A 316 5.35 -19.03 8.00
CA LEU A 316 4.74 -20.05 7.14
C LEU A 316 4.99 -19.76 5.65
N TRP A 317 4.85 -18.49 5.26
CA TRP A 317 5.10 -18.07 3.88
C TRP A 317 6.57 -18.25 3.49
N TRP A 318 7.52 -17.81 4.33
CA TRP A 318 8.95 -17.98 4.08
C TRP A 318 9.39 -19.44 4.04
N ILE A 319 8.91 -20.26 4.98
CA ILE A 319 9.16 -21.71 4.97
C ILE A 319 8.61 -22.30 3.68
N GLY A 320 7.40 -21.92 3.30
CA GLY A 320 6.74 -22.33 2.06
C GLY A 320 7.57 -22.04 0.82
N LEU A 321 7.92 -20.76 0.63
CA LEU A 321 8.70 -20.30 -0.50
C LEU A 321 10.13 -20.86 -0.51
N GLY A 322 10.77 -20.93 0.66
CA GLY A 322 12.11 -21.49 0.82
C GLY A 322 12.17 -22.97 0.45
N LEU A 323 11.17 -23.76 0.86
CA LEU A 323 11.06 -25.17 0.48
C LEU A 323 10.80 -25.34 -1.03
N TRP A 324 10.00 -24.47 -1.64
CA TRP A 324 9.81 -24.45 -3.09
C TRP A 324 11.09 -24.08 -3.84
N ALA A 325 11.83 -23.07 -3.39
CA ALA A 325 13.10 -22.67 -3.98
C ALA A 325 14.15 -23.78 -3.89
N LEU A 326 14.29 -24.43 -2.71
CA LEU A 326 15.18 -25.57 -2.52
C LEU A 326 14.77 -26.79 -3.38
N ALA A 327 13.47 -27.02 -3.56
CA ALA A 327 12.97 -28.06 -4.46
C ALA A 327 13.34 -27.74 -5.92
N ALA A 328 13.15 -26.51 -6.38
CA ALA A 328 13.48 -26.08 -7.74
C ALA A 328 15.00 -26.11 -8.03
N LEU A 329 15.84 -25.85 -7.03
CA LEU A 329 17.30 -25.99 -7.17
C LEU A 329 17.75 -27.44 -7.33
N ARG A 330 17.00 -28.39 -6.77
CA ARG A 330 17.32 -29.84 -6.78
C ARG A 330 16.59 -30.64 -7.85
N SER A 331 15.54 -30.09 -8.46
CA SER A 331 14.90 -30.72 -9.61
C SER A 331 15.84 -30.66 -10.81
N ASP A 332 16.02 -31.79 -11.51
CA ASP A 332 16.81 -31.84 -12.73
C ASP A 332 16.31 -30.77 -13.72
N ARG A 333 17.17 -29.78 -13.97
CA ARG A 333 16.85 -28.62 -14.84
C ARG A 333 16.47 -29.04 -16.26
N THR A 334 16.86 -30.24 -16.66
CA THR A 334 16.58 -30.82 -17.98
C THR A 334 15.11 -31.14 -18.22
N ALA A 335 14.30 -31.32 -17.17
CA ALA A 335 12.87 -31.61 -17.30
C ALA A 335 11.98 -30.34 -17.36
N ALA A 336 12.41 -29.26 -16.72
CA ALA A 336 11.72 -27.98 -16.76
C ALA A 336 12.24 -27.17 -17.94
N GLY A 337 11.66 -27.40 -19.13
CA GLY A 337 12.11 -26.82 -20.40
C GLY A 337 12.50 -25.35 -20.30
N ASP A 338 13.46 -24.92 -21.13
CA ASP A 338 14.09 -23.59 -21.16
C ASP A 338 13.14 -22.45 -21.58
N GLY A 339 12.02 -22.34 -20.89
CA GLY A 339 10.96 -21.40 -21.12
C GLY A 339 11.48 -19.99 -20.93
N LEU A 340 11.53 -19.25 -22.05
CA LEU A 340 11.74 -17.81 -22.11
C LEU A 340 11.00 -17.05 -21.00
N GLY A 341 9.79 -17.49 -20.65
CA GLY A 341 8.98 -16.90 -19.59
C GLY A 341 9.60 -17.02 -18.20
N ALA A 342 10.20 -18.15 -17.85
CA ALA A 342 10.86 -18.34 -16.55
C ALA A 342 12.07 -17.40 -16.41
N ARG A 343 12.90 -17.31 -17.46
CA ARG A 343 14.05 -16.39 -17.52
C ARG A 343 13.61 -14.94 -17.40
N TYR A 344 12.53 -14.57 -18.10
CA TYR A 344 11.96 -13.24 -18.03
C TYR A 344 11.53 -12.89 -16.59
N LEU A 345 10.80 -13.79 -15.92
CA LEU A 345 10.39 -13.59 -14.54
C LEU A 345 11.57 -13.47 -13.57
N THR A 346 12.63 -14.27 -13.75
CA THR A 346 13.85 -14.15 -12.95
C THR A 346 14.51 -12.78 -13.11
N TRP A 347 14.61 -12.28 -14.35
CA TRP A 347 15.13 -10.93 -14.60
C TRP A 347 14.25 -9.86 -13.98
N MET A 348 12.93 -9.94 -14.14
CA MET A 348 12.00 -9.01 -13.50
C MET A 348 12.15 -9.01 -11.98
N ALA A 349 12.17 -10.19 -11.33
CA ALA A 349 12.35 -10.29 -9.89
C ALA A 349 13.68 -9.66 -9.44
N GLY A 350 14.79 -9.92 -10.16
CA GLY A 350 16.09 -9.34 -9.88
C GLY A 350 16.14 -7.82 -10.04
N LEU A 351 15.51 -7.28 -11.09
CA LEU A 351 15.44 -5.84 -11.32
C LEU A 351 14.58 -5.11 -10.29
N VAL A 352 13.45 -5.70 -9.88
CA VAL A 352 12.61 -5.15 -8.81
C VAL A 352 13.33 -5.23 -7.46
N ALA A 353 14.08 -6.30 -7.19
CA ALA A 353 14.94 -6.40 -6.01
C ALA A 353 16.06 -5.36 -6.01
N LEU A 354 16.67 -5.09 -7.17
CA LEU A 354 17.65 -4.02 -7.30
C LEU A 354 17.00 -2.64 -7.05
N ALA A 355 15.82 -2.40 -7.65
CA ALA A 355 15.07 -1.18 -7.42
C ALA A 355 14.73 -1.00 -5.93
N PHE A 356 14.32 -2.06 -5.23
CA PHE A 356 14.09 -2.06 -3.79
C PHE A 356 15.33 -1.60 -2.98
N LEU A 357 16.53 -2.01 -3.39
CA LEU A 357 17.77 -1.66 -2.70
C LEU A 357 18.27 -0.25 -3.03
N VAL A 358 17.96 0.27 -4.22
CA VAL A 358 18.48 1.55 -4.73
C VAL A 358 17.52 2.71 -4.49
N PHE A 359 16.21 2.46 -4.53
CA PHE A 359 15.21 3.51 -4.36
C PHE A 359 15.28 4.10 -2.96
N PRO A 360 15.11 5.43 -2.83
CA PRO A 360 14.96 6.03 -1.52
C PRO A 360 13.71 5.49 -0.83
N VAL A 361 13.70 5.54 0.50
CA VAL A 361 12.55 5.21 1.33
C VAL A 361 11.50 6.31 1.23
N HIS A 362 11.94 7.57 1.25
CA HIS A 362 11.07 8.74 1.14
C HIS A 362 11.59 9.69 0.08
N VAL A 363 10.68 10.28 -0.68
CA VAL A 363 10.91 11.51 -1.44
C VAL A 363 9.95 12.53 -0.88
N PHE A 364 10.45 13.69 -0.43
CA PHE A 364 9.60 14.71 0.20
C PHE A 364 9.20 15.82 -0.78
N ARG A 365 9.96 16.01 -1.86
CA ARG A 365 9.76 17.06 -2.87
C ARG A 365 10.22 16.59 -4.25
N PRO A 366 9.55 16.99 -5.34
CA PRO A 366 8.40 17.92 -5.38
C PRO A 366 7.08 17.28 -4.96
N VAL A 367 7.05 15.96 -4.82
CA VAL A 367 5.90 15.15 -4.42
C VAL A 367 6.32 14.39 -3.16
N TRP A 368 5.45 14.37 -2.14
CA TRP A 368 5.71 13.60 -0.94
C TRP A 368 5.28 12.15 -1.16
N VAL A 369 6.26 11.30 -1.46
CA VAL A 369 6.09 9.86 -1.61
C VAL A 369 6.78 9.14 -0.45
N HIS A 370 5.99 8.76 0.55
CA HIS A 370 6.43 7.93 1.66
C HIS A 370 6.56 6.45 1.24
N GLY A 371 7.47 5.68 1.86
CA GLY A 371 7.59 4.23 1.65
C GLY A 371 7.88 3.74 0.22
N LEU A 372 8.64 4.48 -0.58
CA LEU A 372 8.98 4.08 -1.96
C LEU A 372 9.62 2.69 -2.04
N GLY A 373 10.71 2.46 -1.30
CA GLY A 373 11.33 1.14 -1.19
C GLY A 373 10.38 0.09 -0.61
N THR A 374 9.65 0.41 0.47
CA THR A 374 8.76 -0.57 1.13
C THR A 374 7.64 -1.07 0.22
N ARG A 375 7.13 -0.21 -0.67
CA ARG A 375 6.14 -0.55 -1.70
C ARG A 375 6.64 -1.55 -2.75
N LEU A 376 7.95 -1.74 -2.87
CA LEU A 376 8.53 -2.71 -3.80
C LEU A 376 8.65 -4.12 -3.22
N VAL A 377 8.40 -4.30 -1.92
CA VAL A 377 8.46 -5.63 -1.27
C VAL A 377 7.42 -6.58 -1.86
N ALA A 378 6.17 -6.14 -1.99
CA ALA A 378 5.10 -6.96 -2.56
C ALA A 378 5.36 -7.43 -4.01
N PRO A 379 5.66 -6.53 -4.98
CA PRO A 379 5.92 -6.97 -6.35
C PRO A 379 7.20 -7.84 -6.43
N MET A 380 8.24 -7.54 -5.65
CA MET A 380 9.45 -8.36 -5.58
C MET A 380 9.15 -9.80 -5.15
N LEU A 381 8.44 -9.97 -4.03
CA LEU A 381 8.18 -11.28 -3.43
C LEU A 381 7.13 -12.08 -4.21
N LEU A 382 6.14 -11.42 -4.81
CA LEU A 382 5.22 -12.03 -5.77
C LEU A 382 5.96 -12.58 -6.99
N LEU A 383 6.80 -11.75 -7.62
CA LEU A 383 7.61 -12.16 -8.78
C LEU A 383 8.58 -13.30 -8.42
N ALA A 384 9.21 -13.24 -7.25
CA ALA A 384 10.08 -14.31 -6.76
C ALA A 384 9.32 -15.63 -6.59
N GLY A 385 8.11 -15.60 -6.02
CA GLY A 385 7.24 -16.75 -5.86
C GLY A 385 6.84 -17.40 -7.18
N VAL A 386 6.42 -16.60 -8.17
CA VAL A 386 6.00 -17.12 -9.48
C VAL A 386 7.16 -17.50 -10.41
N ALA A 387 8.38 -17.01 -10.13
CA ALA A 387 9.58 -17.35 -10.88
C ALA A 387 10.13 -18.75 -10.53
N VAL A 388 9.65 -19.37 -9.45
CA VAL A 388 10.08 -20.71 -9.03
C VAL A 388 9.71 -21.75 -10.08
N ARG A 389 10.70 -22.44 -10.64
CA ARG A 389 10.51 -23.48 -11.66
C ARG A 389 10.14 -24.81 -10.99
N LEU A 390 8.87 -24.97 -10.67
CA LEU A 390 8.37 -26.15 -9.98
C LEU A 390 6.96 -26.49 -10.45
N ASP A 391 6.62 -27.78 -10.48
CA ASP A 391 5.23 -28.24 -10.58
C ASP A 391 4.79 -28.86 -9.25
N PRO A 392 4.05 -28.11 -8.40
CA PRO A 392 3.63 -28.58 -7.09
C PRO A 392 2.81 -29.87 -7.08
N MET A 393 2.09 -30.16 -8.18
CA MET A 393 1.21 -31.34 -8.24
C MET A 393 1.91 -32.61 -8.71
N ARG A 394 3.04 -32.46 -9.42
CA ARG A 394 3.80 -33.59 -9.97
C ARG A 394 5.30 -33.46 -9.66
N PRO A 395 5.68 -33.25 -8.39
CA PRO A 395 7.09 -33.09 -8.06
C PRO A 395 7.84 -34.41 -8.24
N ALA A 396 9.10 -34.31 -8.65
CA ALA A 396 10.01 -35.45 -8.71
C ALA A 396 10.12 -36.11 -7.31
N PRO A 397 10.29 -37.44 -7.22
CA PRO A 397 10.36 -38.15 -5.94
C PRO A 397 11.38 -37.56 -4.95
N SER A 398 12.52 -37.08 -5.46
CA SER A 398 13.62 -36.50 -4.67
C SER A 398 13.28 -35.18 -3.96
N VAL A 399 12.26 -34.45 -4.46
CA VAL A 399 11.83 -33.15 -3.93
C VAL A 399 10.38 -33.11 -3.46
N ARG A 400 9.62 -34.20 -3.65
CA ARG A 400 8.18 -34.31 -3.34
C ARG A 400 7.81 -33.83 -1.95
N LEU A 401 8.51 -34.31 -0.91
CA LEU A 401 8.21 -33.90 0.47
C LEU A 401 8.37 -32.39 0.67
N ARG A 402 9.45 -31.80 0.13
CA ARG A 402 9.71 -30.36 0.24
C ARG A 402 8.65 -29.55 -0.50
N THR A 403 8.32 -29.96 -1.72
CA THR A 403 7.26 -29.33 -2.51
C THR A 403 5.93 -29.33 -1.77
N TRP A 404 5.49 -30.49 -1.27
CA TRP A 404 4.19 -30.61 -0.61
C TRP A 404 4.15 -29.91 0.75
N ALA A 405 5.20 -30.04 1.57
CA ALA A 405 5.31 -29.29 2.82
C ALA A 405 5.30 -27.78 2.55
N GLY A 406 6.00 -27.32 1.51
CA GLY A 406 6.00 -25.92 1.11
C GLY A 406 4.63 -25.44 0.65
N SER A 407 3.92 -26.23 -0.16
CA SER A 407 2.56 -25.92 -0.60
C SER A 407 1.57 -25.87 0.57
N LEU A 408 1.71 -26.78 1.54
CA LEU A 408 0.88 -26.80 2.74
C LEU A 408 1.13 -25.56 3.60
N ALA A 409 2.39 -25.16 3.78
CA ALA A 409 2.73 -23.95 4.53
C ALA A 409 2.18 -22.67 3.85
N LEU A 410 2.28 -22.57 2.53
CA LEU A 410 1.69 -21.45 1.77
C LEU A 410 0.16 -21.44 1.84
N LEU A 411 -0.49 -22.61 1.78
CA LEU A 411 -1.93 -22.72 1.94
C LEU A 411 -2.36 -22.34 3.36
N ALA A 412 -1.62 -22.76 4.38
CA ALA A 412 -1.87 -22.37 5.77
C ALA A 412 -1.75 -20.85 5.94
N ALA A 413 -0.72 -20.21 5.38
CA ALA A 413 -0.59 -18.76 5.36
C ALA A 413 -1.78 -18.09 4.64
N ALA A 414 -2.20 -18.63 3.48
CA ALA A 414 -3.32 -18.10 2.68
C ALA A 414 -4.68 -18.18 3.39
N VAL A 415 -4.85 -19.16 4.27
CA VAL A 415 -6.07 -19.32 5.08
C VAL A 415 -5.99 -18.50 6.37
N TRP A 416 -4.85 -18.52 7.05
CA TRP A 416 -4.70 -17.90 8.37
C TRP A 416 -4.74 -16.36 8.30
N LEU A 417 -4.16 -15.77 7.25
CA LEU A 417 -4.12 -14.32 7.06
C LEU A 417 -5.53 -13.70 7.03
N PRO A 418 -6.45 -14.07 6.12
CA PRO A 418 -7.77 -13.49 6.11
C PRO A 418 -8.58 -13.79 7.37
N ILE A 419 -8.44 -14.96 7.99
CA ILE A 419 -9.12 -15.24 9.28
C ILE A 419 -8.66 -14.25 10.35
N SER A 420 -7.34 -14.00 10.42
CA SER A 420 -6.76 -13.05 11.37
C SER A 420 -7.21 -11.62 11.07
N THR A 421 -7.20 -11.21 9.80
CA THR A 421 -7.71 -9.90 9.37
C THR A 421 -9.19 -9.71 9.70
N ALA A 422 -10.03 -10.72 9.43
CA ALA A 422 -11.46 -10.67 9.72
C ALA A 422 -11.70 -10.55 11.24
N ARG A 423 -10.95 -11.30 12.05
CA ARG A 423 -10.99 -11.19 13.52
C ARG A 423 -10.64 -9.77 13.96
N SER A 424 -9.56 -9.18 13.48
CA SER A 424 -9.20 -7.79 13.82
C SER A 424 -10.27 -6.80 13.38
N ALA A 425 -10.86 -6.98 12.20
CA ALA A 425 -11.95 -6.12 11.74
C ALA A 425 -13.19 -6.20 12.63
N ILE A 426 -13.59 -7.42 13.06
CA ILE A 426 -14.70 -7.61 14.00
C ILE A 426 -14.40 -6.93 15.35
N LEU A 427 -13.17 -7.09 15.88
CA LEU A 427 -12.79 -6.56 17.19
C LEU A 427 -12.72 -5.03 17.22
N VAL A 428 -12.38 -4.42 16.09
CA VAL A 428 -12.28 -2.97 15.91
C VAL A 428 -13.64 -2.32 15.64
N GLN A 429 -14.61 -3.08 15.12
CA GLN A 429 -15.93 -2.57 14.71
C GLN A 429 -16.66 -1.75 15.78
N PRO A 430 -16.74 -2.14 17.07
CA PRO A 430 -17.40 -1.33 18.09
C PRO A 430 -16.78 0.06 18.28
N GLU A 431 -15.47 0.22 18.07
CA GLU A 431 -14.81 1.53 18.15
C GLU A 431 -15.20 2.43 16.98
N PHE A 432 -15.35 1.86 15.78
CA PHE A 432 -15.85 2.58 14.62
C PHE A 432 -17.35 2.88 14.70
N ASP A 433 -18.15 2.03 15.33
CA ASP A 433 -19.58 2.32 15.54
C ASP A 433 -19.74 3.52 16.48
N HIS A 434 -18.97 3.59 17.57
CA HIS A 434 -18.94 4.78 18.44
C HIS A 434 -18.44 6.04 17.71
N MET A 435 -17.47 5.91 16.82
CA MET A 435 -17.02 7.01 15.95
C MET A 435 -18.15 7.46 15.03
N ALA A 436 -18.83 6.53 14.37
CA ALA A 436 -19.92 6.83 13.45
C ALA A 436 -21.08 7.54 14.15
N GLU A 437 -21.43 7.10 15.35
CA GLU A 437 -22.43 7.76 16.21
C GLU A 437 -21.98 9.17 16.62
N ALA A 438 -20.70 9.35 17.00
CA ALA A 438 -20.14 10.66 17.33
C ALA A 438 -20.20 11.63 16.16
N LEU A 439 -19.70 11.22 14.99
CA LEU A 439 -19.77 12.01 13.76
C LEU A 439 -21.22 12.23 13.31
N SER A 440 -22.11 11.30 13.63
CA SER A 440 -23.53 11.43 13.35
C SER A 440 -24.22 12.50 14.21
N ALA A 441 -23.72 12.80 15.40
CA ALA A 441 -24.25 13.90 16.22
C ALA A 441 -23.97 15.29 15.61
N ILE A 442 -23.06 15.39 14.65
CA ILE A 442 -22.70 16.64 13.99
C ILE A 442 -23.72 16.95 12.87
N PRO A 443 -24.30 18.18 12.83
CA PRO A 443 -25.16 18.60 11.73
C PRO A 443 -24.44 18.60 10.37
N ARG A 444 -25.20 18.40 9.28
CA ARG A 444 -24.63 18.38 7.93
C ARG A 444 -24.00 19.72 7.53
N GLY A 445 -22.94 19.67 6.72
CA GLY A 445 -22.27 20.84 6.14
C GLY A 445 -21.40 21.66 7.11
N LYS A 446 -21.25 21.20 8.36
CA LYS A 446 -20.48 21.89 9.40
C LYS A 446 -18.97 21.66 9.27
N ALA A 447 -18.17 22.61 9.73
CA ALA A 447 -16.72 22.45 9.80
C ALA A 447 -16.35 21.61 11.02
N VAL A 448 -15.60 20.54 10.80
CA VAL A 448 -15.27 19.56 11.84
C VAL A 448 -13.77 19.36 11.90
N LEU A 449 -13.21 19.49 13.11
CA LEU A 449 -11.86 19.06 13.43
C LEU A 449 -11.95 17.77 14.25
N VAL A 450 -11.28 16.73 13.81
CA VAL A 450 -11.16 15.49 14.58
C VAL A 450 -9.77 15.44 15.17
N LEU A 451 -9.65 15.18 16.47
CA LEU A 451 -8.38 15.12 17.17
C LEU A 451 -8.20 13.76 17.83
N ARG A 452 -6.99 13.22 17.74
CA ARG A 452 -6.66 11.89 18.23
C ARG A 452 -5.17 11.81 18.60
N PRO A 453 -4.78 10.85 19.44
CA PRO A 453 -3.37 10.55 19.68
C PRO A 453 -2.76 9.90 18.44
N ARG A 454 -1.47 10.16 18.23
CA ARG A 454 -0.76 9.72 17.02
C ARG A 454 -0.68 8.20 16.90
N TYR A 455 -0.56 7.41 17.99
CA TYR A 455 -0.21 5.98 17.95
C TYR A 455 -1.20 5.04 18.66
N GLU A 456 -2.48 5.08 18.30
CA GLU A 456 -3.47 4.24 19.00
C GLU A 456 -4.21 3.27 18.10
N SER A 457 -3.87 2.00 18.26
CA SER A 457 -4.78 0.87 18.05
C SER A 457 -4.27 -0.29 18.89
N HIS A 458 -5.15 -0.90 19.68
CA HIS A 458 -4.83 -2.12 20.44
C HIS A 458 -4.79 -3.37 19.56
N TRP A 459 -5.32 -3.28 18.34
CA TRP A 459 -5.63 -4.43 17.50
C TRP A 459 -4.77 -4.51 16.24
N MET A 460 -4.17 -3.40 15.82
CA MET A 460 -3.33 -3.33 14.62
C MET A 460 -2.20 -2.32 14.85
N GLN A 461 -1.00 -2.60 14.34
CA GLN A 461 0.15 -1.69 14.40
C GLN A 461 -0.07 -0.38 13.66
N MET A 462 -0.92 -0.43 12.63
CA MET A 462 -1.21 0.73 11.80
C MET A 462 -2.10 1.70 12.55
N HIS A 463 -1.92 2.98 12.27
CA HIS A 463 -2.71 4.07 12.85
C HIS A 463 -4.14 4.04 12.28
N LEU A 464 -4.95 3.09 12.71
CA LEU A 464 -6.31 2.87 12.19
C LEU A 464 -7.18 4.12 12.23
N PHE A 465 -6.97 4.97 13.24
CA PHE A 465 -7.73 6.19 13.41
C PHE A 465 -7.14 7.39 12.65
N ALA A 466 -5.95 7.24 12.08
CA ALA A 466 -5.53 7.86 10.81
C ALA A 466 -6.28 9.10 10.34
N ASP A 467 -7.12 8.80 9.37
CA ASP A 467 -7.89 9.76 8.61
C ASP A 467 -9.38 9.65 8.96
N VAL A 468 -9.73 9.12 10.14
CA VAL A 468 -11.15 8.85 10.45
C VAL A 468 -11.99 10.13 10.53
N GLY A 469 -11.36 11.29 10.73
CA GLY A 469 -12.04 12.57 10.60
C GLY A 469 -12.64 12.79 9.21
N GLN A 470 -12.06 12.21 8.17
CA GLN A 470 -12.55 12.28 6.80
C GLN A 470 -13.93 11.58 6.64
N TYR A 471 -14.31 10.66 7.54
CA TYR A 471 -15.67 10.11 7.55
C TYR A 471 -16.74 11.15 7.91
N ALA A 472 -16.38 12.26 8.57
CA ALA A 472 -17.33 13.35 8.81
C ALA A 472 -17.80 13.94 7.47
N ALA A 473 -16.90 14.08 6.51
CA ALA A 473 -17.24 14.53 5.16
C ALA A 473 -18.13 13.51 4.44
N VAL A 474 -17.83 12.22 4.55
CA VAL A 474 -18.63 11.14 3.94
C VAL A 474 -20.05 11.07 4.52
N LEU A 475 -20.19 11.13 5.84
CA LEU A 475 -21.46 10.92 6.53
C LEU A 475 -22.32 12.18 6.60
N ARG A 476 -21.68 13.35 6.70
CA ARG A 476 -22.33 14.62 7.01
C ARG A 476 -22.06 15.72 5.99
N GLY A 477 -21.30 15.47 4.94
CA GLY A 477 -20.87 16.56 4.04
C GLY A 477 -20.05 17.62 4.78
N ALA A 478 -19.44 17.24 5.92
CA ALA A 478 -18.69 18.16 6.77
C ALA A 478 -17.44 18.68 6.05
N ALA A 479 -17.06 19.92 6.38
CA ALA A 479 -15.81 20.50 5.92
C ALA A 479 -14.69 20.14 6.91
N VAL A 480 -13.87 19.17 6.54
CA VAL A 480 -12.76 18.64 7.36
C VAL A 480 -11.43 19.28 6.95
N PRO A 481 -10.42 19.33 7.83
CA PRO A 481 -9.09 19.72 7.42
C PRO A 481 -8.55 18.78 6.34
N GLN A 482 -7.75 19.36 5.44
CA GLN A 482 -6.88 18.69 4.48
C GLN A 482 -7.33 17.30 3.98
N VAL A 483 -7.80 17.21 2.73
CA VAL A 483 -8.20 15.91 2.13
C VAL A 483 -7.02 14.95 2.01
N PHE A 484 -5.83 15.46 1.70
CA PHE A 484 -4.62 14.65 1.53
C PHE A 484 -3.35 15.40 1.86
N ILE A 485 -2.38 14.64 2.35
CA ILE A 485 -1.01 15.07 2.59
C ILE A 485 -0.35 15.58 1.30
N ASP A 486 -0.57 14.89 0.18
CA ASP A 486 -0.07 15.29 -1.13
C ASP A 486 -1.24 15.52 -2.10
N PRO A 487 -1.65 16.79 -2.34
CA PRO A 487 -2.77 17.09 -3.22
C PRO A 487 -2.45 16.86 -4.70
N VAL A 488 -1.18 16.80 -5.10
CA VAL A 488 -0.79 16.80 -6.52
C VAL A 488 -1.14 15.47 -7.19
N LEU A 489 -1.04 14.37 -6.45
CA LEU A 489 -1.38 13.03 -6.92
C LEU A 489 -2.90 12.75 -6.94
N GLN A 490 -3.72 13.59 -6.31
CA GLN A 490 -5.11 13.28 -6.02
C GLN A 490 -6.09 13.91 -7.03
N PRO A 491 -7.19 13.21 -7.37
CA PRO A 491 -8.23 13.72 -8.26
C PRO A 491 -9.07 14.86 -7.65
N VAL A 492 -9.08 14.99 -6.32
CA VAL A 492 -9.75 16.06 -5.58
C VAL A 492 -8.74 16.77 -4.70
N ARG A 493 -8.75 18.10 -4.74
CA ARG A 493 -7.87 18.96 -3.94
C ARG A 493 -8.70 19.94 -3.14
N THR A 494 -8.18 20.37 -2.00
CA THR A 494 -8.75 21.53 -1.29
C THR A 494 -8.55 22.78 -2.16
N ALA A 495 -9.59 23.59 -2.30
CA ALA A 495 -9.50 24.81 -3.08
C ALA A 495 -8.45 25.77 -2.43
N PRO A 496 -7.71 26.55 -3.22
CA PRO A 496 -6.72 27.49 -2.70
C PRO A 496 -7.31 28.41 -1.62
N GLY A 497 -6.62 28.52 -0.49
CA GLY A 497 -7.07 29.31 0.67
C GLY A 497 -8.29 28.77 1.42
N ARG A 498 -8.80 27.57 1.08
CA ARG A 498 -9.89 26.91 1.82
C ARG A 498 -9.41 25.87 2.82
N THR A 499 -8.11 25.55 2.84
CA THR A 499 -7.53 24.66 3.84
C THR A 499 -7.58 25.31 5.21
N ARG A 500 -8.45 24.80 6.08
CA ARG A 500 -8.46 25.19 7.49
C ARG A 500 -7.23 24.59 8.20
N PRO A 501 -6.69 25.28 9.21
CA PRO A 501 -5.52 24.82 9.92
C PRO A 501 -5.90 23.66 10.83
N ALA A 502 -5.01 22.70 10.94
CA ALA A 502 -5.15 21.54 11.81
C ALA A 502 -3.76 21.16 12.34
N PRO A 503 -3.68 20.54 13.52
CA PRO A 503 -2.42 20.01 13.99
C PRO A 503 -1.91 18.94 13.01
N PRO A 504 -0.59 18.80 12.82
CA PRO A 504 -0.04 17.81 11.90
C PRO A 504 -0.54 16.39 12.21
N GLY A 505 -1.23 15.77 11.25
CA GLY A 505 -1.78 14.42 11.39
C GLY A 505 -2.94 14.32 12.38
N ASP A 506 -3.66 15.42 12.64
CA ASP A 506 -4.78 15.49 13.56
C ASP A 506 -4.40 15.12 15.02
N ASP A 507 -3.12 15.31 15.35
CA ASP A 507 -2.53 14.95 16.62
C ASP A 507 -2.98 15.91 17.74
N HIS A 508 -3.70 15.38 18.73
CA HIS A 508 -4.18 16.20 19.83
C HIS A 508 -3.04 16.79 20.68
N GLU A 509 -1.85 16.18 20.71
CA GLU A 509 -0.70 16.69 21.50
C GLU A 509 -0.14 17.98 20.89
N ARG A 510 -0.38 18.18 19.58
CA ARG A 510 0.05 19.37 18.84
C ARG A 510 -1.10 20.35 18.61
N PHE A 511 -2.28 20.05 19.13
CA PHE A 511 -3.43 20.92 18.99
C PHE A 511 -3.21 22.22 19.75
N ASN A 512 -3.42 23.35 19.06
CA ASN A 512 -3.50 24.66 19.67
C ASN A 512 -4.85 25.27 19.30
N TRP A 513 -5.56 25.79 20.30
CA TRP A 513 -6.87 26.42 20.09
C TRP A 513 -6.81 27.60 19.12
N HIS A 514 -5.89 28.52 19.38
CA HIS A 514 -5.76 29.76 18.63
C HIS A 514 -5.32 29.49 17.19
N ASP A 515 -4.48 28.47 16.99
CA ASP A 515 -3.98 28.17 15.66
C ASP A 515 -4.92 27.26 14.86
N HIS A 516 -5.66 26.37 15.54
CA HIS A 516 -6.46 25.33 14.88
C HIS A 516 -7.96 25.42 15.20
N GLY A 517 -8.33 25.28 16.48
CA GLY A 517 -9.71 24.97 16.88
C GLY A 517 -10.74 26.06 16.57
N ARG A 518 -10.36 27.34 16.61
CA ARG A 518 -11.30 28.47 16.49
C ARG A 518 -12.10 28.55 15.20
N TYR A 519 -11.64 27.89 14.14
CA TYR A 519 -12.25 27.93 12.82
C TYR A 519 -13.27 26.81 12.54
N TYR A 520 -13.52 25.95 13.54
CA TYR A 520 -14.38 24.77 13.39
C TYR A 520 -15.65 24.92 14.23
N ASP A 521 -16.78 24.49 13.65
CA ASP A 521 -18.07 24.43 14.34
C ASP A 521 -18.08 23.32 15.40
N TYR A 522 -17.37 22.22 15.14
CA TYR A 522 -17.31 21.06 16.04
C TYR A 522 -15.89 20.51 16.15
N VAL A 523 -15.56 20.03 17.35
CA VAL A 523 -14.34 19.27 17.62
C VAL A 523 -14.73 17.90 18.13
N ALA A 524 -14.38 16.85 17.38
CA ALA A 524 -14.54 15.47 17.81
C ALA A 524 -13.22 14.95 18.39
N LEU A 525 -13.23 14.51 19.63
CA LEU A 525 -12.06 13.98 20.34
C LEU A 525 -12.14 12.47 20.47
N PHE A 526 -11.04 11.79 20.12
CA PHE A 526 -10.82 10.39 20.48
C PHE A 526 -9.95 10.29 21.74
N ARG A 527 -10.52 9.66 22.77
CA ARG A 527 -10.10 9.68 24.17
C ARG A 527 -10.06 11.10 24.74
N ASP A 528 -9.99 11.18 26.06
CA ASP A 528 -9.83 12.44 26.75
C ASP A 528 -8.32 12.77 26.83
N PRO A 529 -7.78 13.67 25.98
CA PRO A 529 -6.37 14.05 26.05
C PRO A 529 -6.05 14.84 27.32
N PHE A 530 -7.08 15.35 28.03
CA PHE A 530 -6.91 16.23 29.18
C PHE A 530 -6.52 15.49 30.45
N ALA A 531 -6.44 14.15 30.43
CA ALA A 531 -5.82 13.40 31.51
C ALA A 531 -4.31 13.73 31.67
N ALA A 532 -3.65 14.27 30.62
CA ALA A 532 -2.22 14.58 30.62
C ALA A 532 -1.87 16.08 30.52
N GLU A 533 -2.69 16.93 29.86
CA GLU A 533 -2.43 18.36 29.71
C GLU A 533 -3.63 19.27 30.08
N PRO A 534 -3.58 20.00 31.23
CA PRO A 534 -4.69 20.82 31.73
C PRO A 534 -5.04 22.08 30.90
N ARG A 535 -4.17 22.51 29.98
CA ARG A 535 -4.27 23.84 29.33
C ARG A 535 -5.49 23.99 28.41
N TYR A 536 -5.93 22.90 27.80
CA TYR A 536 -7.05 22.89 26.85
C TYR A 536 -8.38 22.48 27.49
N GLU A 537 -8.28 21.87 28.67
CA GLU A 537 -9.39 21.29 29.42
C GLU A 537 -10.43 22.34 29.79
N ALA A 538 -10.00 23.51 30.29
CA ALA A 538 -10.92 24.58 30.71
C ALA A 538 -11.78 25.11 29.54
N LEU A 539 -11.18 25.25 28.35
CA LEU A 539 -11.88 25.78 27.18
C LEU A 539 -12.84 24.76 26.59
N LEU A 540 -12.40 23.52 26.35
CA LEU A 540 -13.30 22.49 25.79
C LEU A 540 -14.37 22.06 26.79
N ARG A 541 -14.11 22.09 28.10
CA ARG A 541 -15.14 21.90 29.13
C ARG A 541 -16.17 23.03 29.18
N SER A 542 -15.83 24.23 28.69
CA SER A 542 -16.80 25.33 28.57
C SER A 542 -17.78 25.13 27.41
N TRP A 543 -17.47 24.23 26.48
CA TRP A 543 -18.30 23.98 25.31
C TRP A 543 -19.42 22.98 25.60
N PRO A 544 -20.60 23.15 24.97
CA PRO A 544 -21.61 22.12 24.97
C PRO A 544 -21.06 20.83 24.37
N ARG A 545 -21.00 19.79 25.21
CA ARG A 545 -20.70 18.43 24.76
C ARG A 545 -21.98 17.82 24.23
N VAL A 546 -22.09 17.75 22.91
CA VAL A 546 -23.30 17.25 22.20
C VAL A 546 -23.33 15.73 22.11
N TYR A 547 -22.19 15.06 22.35
CA TYR A 547 -22.10 13.61 22.33
C TYR A 547 -20.98 13.09 23.24
N GLN A 548 -21.23 11.96 23.91
CA GLN A 548 -20.22 11.20 24.65
C GLN A 548 -20.60 9.72 24.71
N ARG A 549 -19.77 8.86 24.12
CA ARG A 549 -19.88 7.40 24.28
C ARG A 549 -18.55 6.72 24.00
N GLY A 550 -18.18 5.75 24.83
CA GLY A 550 -16.91 5.04 24.69
C GLY A 550 -15.74 6.03 24.77
N LYS A 551 -14.84 5.96 23.79
CA LYS A 551 -13.69 6.86 23.68
C LYS A 551 -14.01 8.18 22.98
N TRP A 552 -15.19 8.33 22.38
CA TRP A 552 -15.50 9.48 21.52
C TRP A 552 -16.31 10.54 22.27
N GLN A 553 -15.92 11.80 22.07
CA GLN A 553 -16.60 12.98 22.57
C GLN A 553 -16.73 14.01 21.45
N VAL A 554 -17.83 14.76 21.42
CA VAL A 554 -18.01 15.85 20.44
C VAL A 554 -18.40 17.12 21.18
N PHE A 555 -17.66 18.18 20.91
CA PHE A 555 -17.87 19.50 21.48
C PHE A 555 -18.30 20.46 20.39
N GLN A 556 -19.27 21.31 20.70
CA GLN A 556 -19.76 22.35 19.80
C GLN A 556 -19.10 23.69 20.11
N ASN A 557 -18.48 24.29 19.09
CA ASN A 557 -18.09 25.68 19.14
C ASN A 557 -19.31 26.55 18.87
N LEU A 558 -19.74 27.33 19.86
CA LEU A 558 -20.88 28.25 19.71
C LEU A 558 -20.53 29.48 18.86
N HIS A 559 -19.25 29.81 18.76
CA HIS A 559 -18.77 31.03 18.12
C HIS A 559 -17.53 30.74 17.25
N PRO A 560 -17.65 29.92 16.19
CA PRO A 560 -16.54 29.69 15.28
C PRO A 560 -16.15 31.00 14.59
N GLU A 561 -14.86 31.31 14.62
CA GLU A 561 -14.31 32.40 13.84
C GLU A 561 -14.42 32.05 12.35
N PRO A 562 -14.81 33.00 11.49
CA PRO A 562 -14.82 32.75 10.06
C PRO A 562 -13.39 32.48 9.60
N TRP A 563 -13.19 31.38 8.89
CA TRP A 563 -11.93 31.16 8.20
C TRP A 563 -11.71 32.30 7.20
N PRO A 564 -10.61 33.06 7.28
CA PRO A 564 -10.39 34.21 6.41
C PRO A 564 -10.55 33.81 4.94
N PRO A 565 -11.13 34.69 4.11
CA PRO A 565 -11.16 34.44 2.69
C PRO A 565 -9.72 34.24 2.17
N PRO A 566 -9.54 33.42 1.12
CA PRO A 566 -8.25 33.37 0.44
C PRO A 566 -7.78 34.79 0.15
N PRO A 567 -6.49 35.12 0.34
CA PRO A 567 -5.98 36.37 -0.21
C PRO A 567 -6.36 36.43 -1.69
N PRO A 568 -6.67 37.63 -2.24
CA PRO A 568 -6.95 37.76 -3.66
C PRO A 568 -5.82 37.09 -4.43
N PRO A 569 -6.14 36.31 -5.49
CA PRO A 569 -5.12 35.60 -6.23
C PRO A 569 -4.04 36.62 -6.61
N THR A 570 -2.81 36.36 -6.20
CA THR A 570 -1.68 37.15 -6.67
C THR A 570 -1.78 37.17 -8.19
N PRO A 571 -1.77 38.34 -8.84
CA PRO A 571 -1.89 38.39 -10.29
C PRO A 571 -0.87 37.42 -10.86
N PRO A 572 -1.29 36.53 -11.79
CA PRO A 572 -0.37 35.56 -12.35
C PRO A 572 0.89 36.31 -12.82
N PRO A 573 2.09 35.77 -12.59
CA PRO A 573 3.30 36.34 -13.17
C PRO A 573 3.03 36.63 -14.66
N ARG A 574 3.52 37.77 -15.16
CA ARG A 574 3.01 38.47 -16.36
C ARG A 574 2.95 37.67 -17.67
N ASP A 575 3.40 36.42 -17.69
CA ASP A 575 3.22 35.52 -18.81
C ASP A 575 3.29 34.05 -18.33
N PRO A 576 2.15 33.45 -17.94
CA PRO A 576 2.12 32.04 -17.52
C PRO A 576 2.51 31.09 -18.67
N ASP A 577 2.31 31.49 -19.92
CA ASP A 577 2.68 30.70 -21.09
C ASP A 577 4.21 30.75 -21.32
N ALA A 578 4.85 31.90 -21.11
CA ALA A 578 6.31 31.99 -21.11
C ALA A 578 6.93 31.18 -19.97
N GLN A 579 6.34 31.20 -18.77
CA GLN A 579 6.84 30.43 -17.63
C GLN A 579 6.70 28.92 -17.83
N VAL A 580 5.60 28.47 -18.45
CA VAL A 580 5.42 27.07 -18.84
C VAL A 580 6.38 26.69 -19.98
N ALA A 581 6.57 27.55 -20.98
CA ALA A 581 7.51 27.29 -22.06
C ALA A 581 8.98 27.22 -21.58
N GLU A 582 9.37 28.12 -20.68
CA GLU A 582 10.69 28.16 -20.04
C GLU A 582 10.88 26.94 -19.13
N SER A 583 9.87 26.60 -18.31
CA SER A 583 9.88 25.39 -17.47
C SER A 583 9.93 24.09 -18.29
N ILE A 584 9.22 24.01 -19.42
CA ILE A 584 9.30 22.86 -20.34
C ILE A 584 10.70 22.78 -20.96
N ALA A 585 11.26 23.91 -21.43
CA ALA A 585 12.59 23.94 -22.01
C ALA A 585 13.67 23.53 -20.98
N ASP A 586 13.59 24.04 -19.76
CA ASP A 586 14.49 23.70 -18.66
C ASP A 586 14.33 22.24 -18.21
N THR A 587 13.10 21.74 -18.12
CA THR A 587 12.82 20.35 -17.73
C THR A 587 13.28 19.37 -18.80
N VAL A 588 13.04 19.66 -20.07
CA VAL A 588 13.53 18.85 -21.21
C VAL A 588 15.06 18.93 -21.26
N GLY A 589 15.66 20.09 -21.04
CA GLY A 589 17.10 20.27 -20.93
C GLY A 589 17.73 19.47 -19.78
N ALA A 590 17.10 19.49 -18.59
CA ALA A 590 17.54 18.73 -17.43
C ALA A 590 17.40 17.21 -17.65
N LEU A 591 16.27 16.74 -18.19
CA LEU A 591 16.05 15.32 -18.48
C LEU A 591 16.99 14.77 -19.55
N LEU A 592 17.36 15.59 -20.55
CA LEU A 592 18.34 15.22 -21.57
C LEU A 592 19.79 15.39 -21.09
N GLY A 593 20.02 16.17 -20.02
CA GLY A 593 21.31 16.45 -19.40
C GLY A 593 21.73 15.55 -18.24
N PHE A 594 20.90 14.57 -17.83
CA PHE A 594 21.22 13.61 -16.75
C PHE A 594 22.34 12.63 -17.16
N GLY A 595 23.58 13.11 -17.12
CA GLY A 595 24.78 12.29 -16.99
C GLY A 595 24.84 11.71 -15.58
N TRP A 596 25.05 10.40 -15.47
CA TRP A 596 25.16 9.68 -14.20
C TRP A 596 26.41 10.12 -13.42
N THR A 597 26.29 11.13 -12.56
CA THR A 597 27.22 11.35 -11.45
C THR A 597 26.59 10.83 -10.16
N LEU A 598 27.24 9.82 -9.56
CA LEU A 598 26.84 9.21 -8.29
C LEU A 598 26.86 10.28 -7.17
N PRO A 599 25.74 10.54 -6.46
CA PRO A 599 25.74 11.49 -5.35
C PRO A 599 26.12 10.75 -4.06
N TYR A 600 27.41 10.44 -3.89
CA TYR A 600 27.96 10.05 -2.58
C TYR A 600 28.79 11.16 -1.94
N ALA A 601 28.85 12.33 -2.56
CA ALA A 601 29.41 13.54 -1.98
C ALA A 601 28.25 14.47 -1.56
N ILE A 602 27.62 14.17 -0.43
CA ILE A 602 26.80 15.16 0.27
C ILE A 602 27.76 16.17 0.91
N ASP A 603 28.08 17.18 0.11
CA ASP A 603 28.17 18.61 0.44
C ASP A 603 28.60 19.01 1.86
N SER A 604 29.89 18.84 2.16
CA SER A 604 30.55 19.57 3.26
C SER A 604 30.51 21.09 3.04
N ALA A 605 30.38 21.55 1.80
CA ALA A 605 30.33 22.97 1.48
C ALA A 605 28.97 23.61 1.84
N LEU A 606 27.85 22.89 1.79
CA LEU A 606 26.57 23.41 2.30
C LEU A 606 26.54 23.55 3.83
N VAL A 607 27.19 22.63 4.55
CA VAL A 607 27.33 22.73 6.02
C VAL A 607 28.27 23.89 6.38
N GLU A 608 29.41 24.03 5.70
CA GLU A 608 30.32 25.17 5.90
C GLU A 608 29.67 26.51 5.54
N ARG A 609 28.82 26.55 4.51
CA ARG A 609 28.12 27.77 4.09
C ARG A 609 27.00 28.16 5.05
N ASP A 610 26.29 27.21 5.64
CA ASP A 610 25.29 27.47 6.70
C ASP A 610 25.97 27.92 8.01
N GLU A 611 27.12 27.34 8.36
CA GLU A 611 27.91 27.80 9.52
C GLU A 611 28.53 29.18 9.29
N ALA A 612 29.07 29.46 8.10
CA ALA A 612 29.58 30.79 7.74
C ALA A 612 28.48 31.85 7.72
N LEU A 613 27.28 31.51 7.26
CA LEU A 613 26.12 32.40 7.28
C LEU A 613 25.64 32.67 8.71
N ARG A 614 25.61 31.66 9.58
CA ARG A 614 25.30 31.83 11.01
C ARG A 614 26.35 32.68 11.73
N ALA A 615 27.63 32.46 11.44
CA ALA A 615 28.72 33.26 11.99
C ALA A 615 28.61 34.73 11.55
N ALA A 616 28.28 34.98 10.28
CA ALA A 616 28.04 36.33 9.76
C ALA A 616 26.80 37.01 10.37
N LEU A 617 25.82 36.21 10.82
CA LEU A 617 24.57 36.67 11.44
C LEU A 617 24.60 36.65 12.98
N GLY A 618 25.74 36.32 13.61
CA GLY A 618 25.88 36.25 15.06
C GLY A 618 25.03 35.16 15.74
N MET A 619 24.62 34.12 15.01
CA MET A 619 23.85 33.02 15.57
C MET A 619 24.79 31.93 16.14
N PRO A 620 24.44 31.31 17.28
CA PRO A 620 25.26 30.25 17.87
C PRO A 620 25.37 29.03 16.93
N SER A 621 26.57 28.41 16.91
CA SER A 621 26.81 27.21 16.11
C SER A 621 25.95 26.04 16.62
N ARG A 622 25.67 25.08 15.73
CA ARG A 622 24.82 23.93 16.05
C ARG A 622 25.54 22.81 16.80
N ASN A 623 26.85 22.92 17.01
CA ASN A 623 27.68 21.82 17.51
C ASN A 623 28.18 22.14 18.94
N PRO A 624 27.50 21.66 20.01
CA PRO A 624 27.89 21.97 21.39
C PRO A 624 29.06 21.09 21.91
N GLY A 625 29.74 20.35 21.03
CA GLY A 625 30.62 19.23 21.41
C GLY A 625 32.12 19.46 21.36
N ALA A 626 32.60 20.70 21.29
CA ALA A 626 34.03 21.01 21.39
C ALA A 626 34.30 21.86 22.63
N GLU A 627 34.46 21.19 23.78
CA GLU A 627 34.90 21.81 25.02
C GLU A 627 36.33 22.35 24.86
N ALA A 628 36.48 23.67 25.00
CA ALA A 628 37.75 24.26 25.44
C ALA A 628 37.76 24.28 26.98
N PRO A 629 38.89 23.97 27.64
CA PRO A 629 38.93 23.89 29.10
C PRO A 629 38.83 25.28 29.71
N LEU A 630 37.75 25.55 30.44
CA LEU A 630 37.62 26.73 31.30
C LEU A 630 38.30 26.48 32.64
N ALA A 631 39.12 27.46 33.05
CA ALA A 631 39.80 27.51 34.34
C ALA A 631 38.81 27.55 35.52
N PRO A 632 39.19 27.04 36.71
CA PRO A 632 38.28 26.97 37.85
C PRO A 632 38.04 28.36 38.46
N VAL A 633 36.76 28.69 38.65
CA VAL A 633 36.34 29.83 39.49
C VAL A 633 36.30 29.36 40.96
N PRO A 634 36.97 30.05 41.90
CA PRO A 634 36.95 29.69 43.31
C PRO A 634 35.70 30.25 43.99
N GLY A 635 34.98 29.42 44.75
CA GLY A 635 33.98 29.89 45.70
C GLY A 635 32.57 29.29 45.61
N GLN A 636 32.42 27.97 45.43
CA GLN A 636 31.17 27.30 45.75
C GLN A 636 31.35 26.22 46.81
N GLU A 637 30.72 26.48 47.96
CA GLU A 637 30.65 25.62 49.12
C GLU A 637 29.90 24.31 48.79
N ARG A 638 30.45 23.21 49.30
CA ARG A 638 29.89 21.86 49.22
C ARG A 638 28.71 21.71 50.18
N LEU A 639 27.58 21.20 49.68
CA LEU A 639 26.55 20.53 50.48
C LEU A 639 26.72 19.00 50.34
N PRO A 640 26.39 18.21 51.40
CA PRO A 640 26.90 16.85 51.57
C PRO A 640 26.09 15.78 50.83
N ASP A 641 26.77 14.66 50.59
CA ASP A 641 26.35 13.48 49.86
C ASP A 641 25.07 12.84 50.38
N ALA A 642 24.12 12.61 49.47
CA ALA A 642 22.97 11.73 49.70
C ALA A 642 23.29 10.30 49.25
N LEU A 643 22.88 9.37 50.12
CA LEU A 643 23.11 7.92 50.12
C LEU A 643 22.68 7.16 48.84
N PRO A 644 23.29 5.99 48.56
CA PRO A 644 22.86 5.12 47.47
C PRO A 644 21.63 4.30 47.86
N ILE A 645 20.58 4.35 47.05
CA ILE A 645 19.42 3.45 47.16
C ILE A 645 19.80 2.12 46.51
N ALA A 646 19.91 1.08 47.34
CA ALA A 646 19.98 -0.31 46.92
C ALA A 646 18.59 -0.76 46.43
N VAL A 647 18.52 -1.32 45.22
CA VAL A 647 17.34 -2.02 44.73
C VAL A 647 17.46 -3.48 45.17
N THR A 648 16.72 -3.85 46.22
CA THR A 648 16.54 -5.24 46.61
C THR A 648 15.39 -5.85 45.83
N SER A 649 15.68 -6.95 45.13
CA SER A 649 14.71 -7.90 44.62
C SER A 649 14.19 -8.74 45.78
N ASP A 650 12.90 -8.61 46.13
CA ASP A 650 12.18 -9.67 46.83
C ASP A 650 10.75 -9.73 46.32
N ALA A 651 10.46 -10.88 45.70
CA ALA A 651 9.13 -11.34 45.35
C ALA A 651 8.67 -12.28 46.46
N ALA A 652 7.52 -11.97 47.07
CA ALA A 652 6.60 -12.96 47.63
C ALA A 652 5.25 -12.28 47.92
N ASP A 653 4.18 -13.04 47.68
CA ASP A 653 2.80 -12.79 48.12
C ASP A 653 1.94 -11.79 47.34
N VAL A 654 1.52 -12.23 46.15
CA VAL A 654 0.19 -11.87 45.61
C VAL A 654 -0.54 -13.18 45.26
N PRO A 655 -1.72 -13.46 45.85
CA PRO A 655 -2.45 -14.69 45.56
C PRO A 655 -3.02 -14.67 44.14
N SER A 656 -2.69 -15.71 43.39
CA SER A 656 -3.23 -16.03 42.08
C SER A 656 -4.72 -16.39 42.17
N VAL A 657 -5.59 -15.40 41.90
CA VAL A 657 -7.01 -15.64 41.67
C VAL A 657 -7.17 -16.27 40.28
N LEU A 658 -7.28 -17.60 40.27
CA LEU A 658 -7.73 -18.40 39.14
C LEU A 658 -9.12 -17.93 38.70
N PHE A 659 -9.20 -17.26 37.54
CA PHE A 659 -10.47 -17.04 36.84
C PHE A 659 -10.90 -18.37 36.20
N ALA A 660 -11.80 -19.09 36.88
CA ALA A 660 -12.63 -20.09 36.22
C ALA A 660 -13.58 -19.41 35.22
N PRO A 661 -13.86 -20.02 34.05
CA PRO A 661 -14.78 -19.45 33.07
C PRO A 661 -16.19 -19.41 33.65
N ARG A 662 -16.77 -18.21 33.80
CA ARG A 662 -18.19 -18.05 34.10
C ARG A 662 -19.02 -18.53 32.90
N PRO A 663 -20.08 -19.32 33.12
CA PRO A 663 -21.03 -19.63 32.05
C PRO A 663 -21.74 -18.34 31.60
N VAL A 664 -21.73 -18.11 30.29
CA VAL A 664 -22.50 -17.06 29.64
C VAL A 664 -23.98 -17.42 29.76
N VAL A 665 -24.69 -16.76 30.68
CA VAL A 665 -26.16 -16.79 30.71
C VAL A 665 -26.63 -15.78 29.65
N LEU A 666 -27.16 -16.29 28.54
CA LEU A 666 -27.82 -15.48 27.53
C LEU A 666 -29.11 -14.88 28.12
N PRO A 667 -29.37 -13.57 27.99
CA PRO A 667 -30.66 -13.00 28.36
C PRO A 667 -31.76 -13.49 27.40
N PRO A 668 -33.02 -13.64 27.86
CA PRO A 668 -34.12 -14.08 27.01
C PRO A 668 -34.39 -13.06 25.90
N ALA A 669 -34.60 -13.58 24.69
CA ALA A 669 -34.94 -12.81 23.51
C ALA A 669 -36.25 -12.02 23.71
N LEU A 670 -36.13 -10.70 23.86
CA LEU A 670 -37.24 -9.77 23.66
C LEU A 670 -37.32 -9.47 22.16
N VAL A 671 -38.09 -10.29 21.45
CA VAL A 671 -38.57 -9.96 20.11
C VAL A 671 -39.80 -9.08 20.28
N ALA A 672 -39.62 -7.77 20.17
CA ALA A 672 -40.71 -6.84 19.90
C ALA A 672 -40.57 -6.37 18.44
N PRO A 673 -41.62 -6.49 17.60
CA PRO A 673 -41.58 -5.98 16.24
C PRO A 673 -41.57 -4.44 16.28
N ILE A 674 -40.52 -3.85 15.70
CA ILE A 674 -40.48 -2.42 15.40
C ILE A 674 -41.27 -2.21 14.11
N GLU A 675 -42.51 -1.74 14.22
CA GLU A 675 -43.25 -1.20 13.08
C GLU A 675 -42.65 0.17 12.70
N PRO A 676 -42.39 0.42 11.40
CA PRO A 676 -41.93 1.74 10.95
C PRO A 676 -43.07 2.76 11.05
N PRO A 677 -42.79 4.03 11.42
CA PRO A 677 -43.81 5.06 11.43
C PRO A 677 -44.29 5.35 10.00
N LEU A 678 -45.62 5.33 9.82
CA LEU A 678 -46.28 5.80 8.60
C LEU A 678 -46.00 7.30 8.39
N PRO A 679 -45.79 7.76 7.15
CA PRO A 679 -45.63 9.18 6.85
C PRO A 679 -46.95 9.93 7.08
N GLU A 680 -46.90 11.04 7.83
CA GLU A 680 -48.01 11.97 7.95
C GLU A 680 -48.38 12.58 6.58
N PRO A 681 -49.69 12.77 6.30
CA PRO A 681 -50.12 13.42 5.08
C PRO A 681 -49.85 14.92 5.15
N ILE A 682 -49.15 15.43 4.13
CA ILE A 682 -48.98 16.86 3.86
C ILE A 682 -50.37 17.51 3.73
N ARG A 683 -50.64 18.52 4.56
CA ARG A 683 -51.73 19.50 4.37
C ARG A 683 -51.14 20.85 4.01
#